data_AF-A0A7Y5G6C7-F1
#
_entry.id   AF-A0A7Y5G6C7-F1
#
_cell.length_a   1.000
_cell.length_b   1.000
_cell.length_c   1.000
_cell.angle_alpha   90.00
_cell.angle_beta   90.00
_cell.angle_gamma   90.00
#
_symmetry.space_group_name_H-M   'P 1'
#
loop_
_entity.id
_entity.type
_entity.pdbx_description
1 polymer ?
#
loop_
_entity_poly.entity_id
_entity_poly.type
_entity_poly.pdbx_seq_one_letter_code
_entity_poly.pdbx_strand_id
1 'polypeptide(L)'
;MTHCVLRTLHTVGLYLLYLLSIQSLQAQDMQFKHLSTENGLMEGITRCILQDHEGFIWIGTPDGLHRYDGYSFKVYKHDPLDSQSLSQNSIYCLYEDRSGLLWIGTLAGLNVFDRKSETFIAYKNDPNNPHSLSDNGVSSIYEDSSGLLWIGTYGGGLNVFDKKTEKFRSFANKAINPKLPNQYRVMVIYEDRTGSLWIGTAGGGLGLFDRKSETFKMYKNERNNSNSLSNNGITCLEEDESGLLWIGTNGGGLNVFDKKIERFRRFMNDPNDVQSLNDNKVLSIHSDRSGLLWVGTESGGLNLFDHKTEKFKTYKGESDKYQSLKNGEIKFIYEDLSGLIWIGGWGLTMCDTKTGKFKTHSLNGVRSIYEDRSGLLWIGTIDDGLHRFDIKTGKSRQYKYEPGAPNSLGGNYVAAIYEDATGLLWIGTNGLSILDKKTETFKLYKADPNNSESLSGRNVLFFHEDVSRLMWIGTADPRFNGGGLNVFDKNIGKFKSYRCEPDNRFLLNNNINFIYEDSNGSLWLGTGGGLKVFNKKTCEFRSFRSKPNDPQSLSNNNVSCILESGNGLMWIATYGGGINVFDVKNEVFRSFTEKDGLSNNKVYGLLSDNYGNLWLSTNKGLSKFTPPADPMNITNKGVFRNYDITDGLQSNEFNSGAYFKNKNGRMYFGGVNGFNFFHPDSVKDNPYQPPVVISDFQVFNQSVGIAHIDGCNEIYRKNDQYYLSQSIIETETIILSYTESVFSFEFKSLSYWHSEKNQYAYKLEGFDNEWIYCGTRRFATYTNLDPGEYVFRVKGSNHDGVWNEKGTSVRVTILPPPWKTWWAYGLYGIAVLGFLYSARRFELNRERKNAQIKESELRAQAAEATSRAAKAQSKIIQIENERRTKELEEARQLQISLLPKTIPSLPHFHIAVYMKTATEVGGDYYDFHVGDNGVLTMVLGDATGHGLKAGHMVSTVKGLFNAYGRNGQVAKTLSEMSRCIKDMNLPRLSMCMLMAKFEPHISQEKNFSARLRISSAGMPPVLVYRCVEKFAEEFLIKGLPLGALKNTDYLEREIILNQGDWILFMSDGFPELADENGETLGYDRTLEIFAKACASNASGGADELIGQLNLAAADWIHGKGDHTAALGDDITFVAIKIIG
;
A
#
# COMPACT_ATOMS: atom_id res chain seq x y z
N MET A 1 13.10 -63.18 -41.55
CA MET A 1 14.06 -62.38 -40.75
C MET A 1 13.69 -60.90 -40.65
N THR A 2 13.16 -60.29 -41.71
CA THR A 2 12.71 -58.88 -41.77
C THR A 2 11.54 -58.52 -40.84
N HIS A 3 10.62 -59.44 -40.52
CA HIS A 3 9.54 -59.18 -39.55
C HIS A 3 9.97 -59.22 -38.08
N CYS A 4 11.06 -59.90 -37.74
CA CYS A 4 11.55 -59.93 -36.36
C CYS A 4 12.28 -58.62 -36.01
N VAL A 5 13.05 -58.08 -36.97
CA VAL A 5 13.81 -56.82 -36.84
C VAL A 5 12.89 -55.60 -36.78
N LEU A 6 11.79 -55.58 -37.54
CA LEU A 6 10.81 -54.49 -37.45
C LEU A 6 10.05 -54.48 -36.11
N ARG A 7 9.73 -55.65 -35.55
CA ARG A 7 9.11 -55.72 -34.22
C ARG A 7 10.07 -55.25 -33.14
N THR A 8 11.33 -55.67 -33.16
CA THR A 8 12.32 -55.19 -32.18
C THR A 8 12.64 -53.70 -32.33
N LEU A 9 12.68 -53.15 -33.54
CA LEU A 9 12.82 -51.69 -33.74
C LEU A 9 11.58 -50.90 -33.29
N HIS A 10 10.37 -51.46 -33.41
CA HIS A 10 9.17 -50.86 -32.86
C HIS A 10 9.12 -50.94 -31.33
N THR A 11 9.49 -52.07 -30.72
CA THR A 11 9.54 -52.16 -29.24
C THR A 11 10.67 -51.33 -28.65
N VAL A 12 11.84 -51.27 -29.30
CA VAL A 12 12.95 -50.40 -28.86
C VAL A 12 12.63 -48.93 -29.12
N GLY A 13 11.93 -48.61 -30.21
CA GLY A 13 11.43 -47.26 -30.48
C GLY A 13 10.36 -46.80 -29.48
N LEU A 14 9.45 -47.70 -29.08
CA LEU A 14 8.47 -47.45 -28.02
C LEU A 14 9.12 -47.39 -26.64
N TYR A 15 10.15 -48.21 -26.36
CA TYR A 15 10.90 -48.13 -25.10
C TYR A 15 11.76 -46.87 -25.02
N LEU A 16 12.33 -46.40 -26.14
CA LEU A 16 13.04 -45.11 -26.20
C LEU A 16 12.09 -43.92 -26.10
N LEU A 17 10.88 -43.99 -26.68
CA LEU A 17 9.83 -42.99 -26.47
C LEU A 17 9.29 -43.00 -25.03
N TYR A 18 9.24 -44.17 -24.39
CA TYR A 18 8.89 -44.29 -22.96
C TYR A 18 10.00 -43.75 -22.05
N LEU A 19 11.27 -44.01 -22.36
CA LEU A 19 12.44 -43.46 -21.67
C LEU A 19 12.61 -41.94 -21.90
N LEU A 20 12.19 -41.42 -23.05
CA LEU A 20 12.15 -39.97 -23.35
C LEU A 20 10.99 -39.24 -22.65
N SER A 21 10.05 -39.96 -22.05
CA SER A 21 8.97 -39.41 -21.21
C SER A 21 9.27 -39.45 -19.71
N ILE A 22 10.45 -39.97 -19.31
CA ILE A 22 10.95 -39.85 -17.93
C ILE A 22 11.53 -38.44 -17.75
N GLN A 23 10.66 -37.43 -17.73
CA GLN A 23 10.97 -36.26 -16.92
C GLN A 23 10.75 -36.70 -15.47
N SER A 24 11.83 -37.16 -14.82
CA SER A 24 11.89 -37.05 -13.38
C SER A 24 11.65 -35.59 -13.05
N LEU A 25 10.78 -35.31 -12.08
CA LEU A 25 10.54 -33.96 -11.60
C LEU A 25 11.86 -33.45 -10.99
N GLN A 26 12.73 -32.90 -11.82
CA GLN A 26 13.96 -32.25 -11.37
C GLN A 26 13.53 -31.01 -10.60
N ALA A 27 13.62 -31.14 -9.28
CA ALA A 27 13.46 -30.16 -8.20
C ALA A 27 12.84 -28.81 -8.65
N GLN A 28 11.54 -28.67 -8.40
CA GLN A 28 10.95 -27.38 -8.15
C GLN A 28 11.20 -27.09 -6.67
N ASP A 29 11.99 -26.05 -6.39
CA ASP A 29 12.16 -25.54 -5.03
C ASP A 29 10.86 -24.84 -4.66
N MET A 30 10.12 -25.44 -3.74
CA MET A 30 8.85 -24.89 -3.27
C MET A 30 9.11 -23.64 -2.46
N GLN A 31 8.34 -22.59 -2.74
CA GLN A 31 8.41 -21.36 -1.97
C GLN A 31 7.33 -21.37 -0.90
N PHE A 32 7.77 -21.13 0.34
CA PHE A 32 6.89 -21.00 1.50
C PHE A 32 6.78 -19.53 1.89
N LYS A 33 5.55 -19.06 2.11
CA LYS A 33 5.23 -17.74 2.67
C LYS A 33 4.66 -17.92 4.06
N HIS A 34 5.22 -17.25 5.06
CA HIS A 34 4.75 -17.33 6.44
C HIS A 34 3.90 -16.11 6.78
N LEU A 35 2.75 -16.33 7.41
CA LEU A 35 1.98 -15.28 8.04
C LEU A 35 2.50 -15.09 9.47
N SER A 36 2.98 -13.89 9.79
CA SER A 36 3.55 -13.51 11.10
C SER A 36 2.54 -12.75 11.95
N THR A 37 2.94 -12.45 13.20
CA THR A 37 2.23 -11.57 14.13
C THR A 37 1.99 -10.15 13.60
N GLU A 38 2.81 -9.68 12.66
CA GLU A 38 2.63 -8.38 12.01
C GLU A 38 1.29 -8.29 11.23
N ASN A 39 0.74 -9.42 10.80
CA ASN A 39 -0.55 -9.48 10.12
C ASN A 39 -1.74 -9.61 11.09
N GLY A 40 -1.49 -9.71 12.40
CA GLY A 40 -2.52 -9.88 13.45
C GLY A 40 -2.78 -11.32 13.89
N LEU A 41 -2.06 -12.31 13.35
CA LEU A 41 -2.11 -13.68 13.87
C LEU A 41 -1.29 -13.74 15.16
N MET A 42 -1.92 -13.95 16.32
CA MET A 42 -1.15 -14.15 17.56
C MET A 42 -0.21 -15.35 17.40
N GLU A 43 1.02 -15.20 17.86
CA GLU A 43 2.03 -16.27 17.82
C GLU A 43 1.52 -17.48 18.60
N GLY A 44 1.41 -18.63 17.94
CA GLY A 44 0.86 -19.81 18.60
C GLY A 44 0.51 -20.96 17.66
N ILE A 45 -0.06 -21.98 18.28
CA ILE A 45 -0.44 -23.22 17.62
C ILE A 45 -1.73 -23.00 16.83
N THR A 46 -1.73 -23.32 15.54
CA THR A 46 -2.94 -23.40 14.71
C THR A 46 -3.39 -24.86 14.64
N ARG A 47 -4.67 -25.14 14.90
CA ARG A 47 -5.17 -26.53 15.02
C ARG A 47 -5.99 -26.99 13.84
N CYS A 48 -6.76 -26.09 13.26
CA CYS A 48 -7.63 -26.39 12.12
C CYS A 48 -7.80 -25.14 11.27
N ILE A 49 -8.15 -25.36 10.01
CA ILE A 49 -8.40 -24.33 9.01
C ILE A 49 -9.57 -24.77 8.14
N LEU A 50 -10.28 -23.81 7.58
CA LEU A 50 -11.35 -24.01 6.62
C LEU A 50 -11.47 -22.75 5.75
N GLN A 51 -11.73 -22.89 4.46
CA GLN A 51 -12.25 -21.80 3.65
C GLN A 51 -13.76 -21.91 3.54
N ASP A 52 -14.47 -20.82 3.80
CA ASP A 52 -15.93 -20.79 3.62
C ASP A 52 -16.34 -20.53 2.16
N HIS A 53 -17.63 -20.70 1.84
CA HIS A 53 -18.15 -20.46 0.49
C HIS A 53 -18.08 -19.00 0.00
N GLU A 54 -17.99 -18.02 0.91
CA GLU A 54 -17.76 -16.60 0.55
C GLU A 54 -16.30 -16.34 0.19
N GLY A 55 -15.42 -17.25 0.59
CA GLY A 55 -14.01 -17.27 0.28
C GLY A 55 -13.11 -16.93 1.47
N PHE A 56 -13.64 -16.65 2.67
CA PHE A 56 -12.84 -16.32 3.85
C PHE A 56 -12.12 -17.54 4.41
N ILE A 57 -10.92 -17.33 4.95
CA ILE A 57 -10.16 -18.37 5.64
C ILE A 57 -10.44 -18.29 7.13
N TRP A 58 -10.95 -19.36 7.71
CA TRP A 58 -11.22 -19.53 9.13
C TRP A 58 -10.18 -20.42 9.78
N ILE A 59 -9.61 -19.99 10.91
CA ILE A 59 -8.54 -20.69 11.61
C ILE A 59 -8.91 -20.84 13.08
N GLY A 60 -8.86 -22.08 13.57
CA GLY A 60 -9.06 -22.39 14.97
C GLY A 60 -7.73 -22.44 15.73
N THR A 61 -7.64 -21.68 16.82
CA THR A 61 -6.47 -21.64 17.70
C THR A 61 -6.85 -21.99 19.15
N PRO A 62 -5.89 -22.20 20.06
CA PRO A 62 -6.16 -22.29 21.49
C PRO A 62 -6.79 -21.02 22.11
N ASP A 63 -6.66 -19.86 21.46
CA ASP A 63 -7.05 -18.55 21.99
C ASP A 63 -8.30 -17.95 21.31
N GLY A 64 -8.83 -18.58 20.26
CA GLY A 64 -10.09 -18.19 19.65
C GLY A 64 -10.26 -18.68 18.21
N LEU A 65 -11.33 -18.18 17.59
CA LEU A 65 -11.61 -18.36 16.18
C LEU A 65 -11.17 -17.12 15.41
N HIS A 66 -10.37 -17.31 14.36
CA HIS A 66 -9.81 -16.23 13.56
C HIS A 66 -10.37 -16.30 12.14
N ARG A 67 -10.93 -15.21 11.62
CA ARG A 67 -11.32 -15.04 10.21
C ARG A 67 -10.28 -14.16 9.49
N TYR A 68 -9.70 -14.65 8.40
CA TYR A 68 -8.68 -13.99 7.62
C TYR A 68 -9.20 -13.60 6.23
N ASP A 69 -9.02 -12.34 5.88
CA ASP A 69 -9.49 -11.73 4.63
C ASP A 69 -8.36 -11.44 3.62
N GLY A 70 -7.13 -11.88 3.92
CA GLY A 70 -5.94 -11.64 3.07
C GLY A 70 -5.09 -10.45 3.51
N TYR A 71 -5.59 -9.62 4.42
CA TYR A 71 -4.87 -8.46 4.94
C TYR A 71 -4.87 -8.42 6.47
N SER A 72 -5.97 -8.80 7.11
CA SER A 72 -6.19 -8.68 8.56
C SER A 72 -6.95 -9.87 9.11
N PHE A 73 -6.78 -10.13 10.41
CA PHE A 73 -7.58 -11.11 11.15
C PHE A 73 -8.67 -10.42 11.98
N LYS A 74 -9.89 -10.97 11.91
CA LYS A 74 -10.95 -10.73 12.89
C LYS A 74 -11.00 -11.89 13.87
N VAL A 75 -10.93 -11.60 15.17
CA VAL A 75 -10.84 -12.63 16.23
C VAL A 75 -12.14 -12.67 17.02
N TYR A 76 -12.71 -13.87 17.15
CA TYR A 76 -13.86 -14.15 17.99
C TYR A 76 -13.39 -14.94 19.22
N LYS A 77 -13.81 -14.50 20.41
CA LYS A 77 -13.46 -15.10 21.70
C LYS A 77 -14.71 -15.39 22.53
N HIS A 78 -14.55 -16.25 23.51
CA HIS A 78 -15.53 -16.48 24.57
C HIS A 78 -15.56 -15.29 25.52
N ASP A 79 -16.76 -14.77 25.75
CA ASP A 79 -17.07 -13.82 26.81
C ASP A 79 -18.06 -14.49 27.79
N PRO A 80 -17.68 -14.72 29.05
CA PRO A 80 -18.57 -15.29 30.06
C PRO A 80 -19.85 -14.49 30.31
N LEU A 81 -19.88 -13.19 29.97
CA LEU A 81 -21.04 -12.31 30.15
C LEU A 81 -21.96 -12.28 28.91
N ASP A 82 -21.50 -12.79 27.78
CA ASP A 82 -22.27 -12.83 26.53
C ASP A 82 -22.55 -14.28 26.10
N SER A 83 -23.80 -14.70 26.24
CA SER A 83 -24.27 -16.02 25.81
C SER A 83 -24.24 -16.24 24.30
N GLN A 84 -24.08 -15.16 23.52
CA GLN A 84 -23.97 -15.16 22.07
C GLN A 84 -22.50 -15.16 21.59
N SER A 85 -21.55 -15.24 22.51
CA SER A 85 -20.13 -15.45 22.20
C SER A 85 -19.81 -16.95 22.07
N LEU A 86 -18.59 -17.27 21.60
CA LEU A 86 -18.11 -18.66 21.56
C LEU A 86 -18.24 -19.33 22.93
N SER A 87 -18.57 -20.63 22.99
CA SER A 87 -18.64 -21.36 24.26
C SER A 87 -17.29 -21.50 24.97
N GLN A 88 -16.17 -21.44 24.24
CA GLN A 88 -14.80 -21.48 24.73
C GLN A 88 -13.81 -21.01 23.65
N ASN A 89 -12.66 -20.47 24.05
CA ASN A 89 -11.60 -20.02 23.12
C ASN A 89 -10.88 -21.15 22.38
N SER A 90 -10.76 -22.32 23.01
CA SER A 90 -9.93 -23.42 22.50
C SER A 90 -10.68 -24.17 21.39
N ILE A 91 -10.36 -23.86 20.13
CA ILE A 91 -11.00 -24.46 18.95
C ILE A 91 -10.29 -25.75 18.55
N TYR A 92 -11.04 -26.81 18.21
CA TYR A 92 -10.50 -28.13 17.85
C TYR A 92 -10.83 -28.57 16.43
N CYS A 93 -12.00 -28.21 15.93
CA CYS A 93 -12.39 -28.52 14.55
C CYS A 93 -13.35 -27.45 14.02
N LEU A 94 -13.33 -27.29 12.69
CA LEU A 94 -14.18 -26.39 11.93
C LEU A 94 -14.83 -27.20 10.81
N TYR A 95 -16.08 -26.89 10.49
CA TYR A 95 -16.78 -27.49 9.38
C TYR A 95 -17.83 -26.52 8.84
N GLU A 96 -17.91 -26.34 7.54
CA GLU A 96 -19.02 -25.64 6.90
C GLU A 96 -19.94 -26.66 6.26
N ASP A 97 -21.22 -26.58 6.61
CA ASP A 97 -22.22 -27.47 6.02
C ASP A 97 -22.69 -26.97 4.64
N ARG A 98 -23.42 -27.82 3.92
CA ARG A 98 -23.95 -27.52 2.57
C ARG A 98 -24.95 -26.36 2.54
N SER A 99 -25.47 -25.94 3.70
CA SER A 99 -26.31 -24.74 3.84
C SER A 99 -25.49 -23.46 4.08
N GLY A 100 -24.16 -23.56 4.20
CA GLY A 100 -23.26 -22.42 4.45
C GLY A 100 -23.11 -22.04 5.92
N LEU A 101 -23.64 -22.85 6.85
CA LEU A 101 -23.46 -22.62 8.29
C LEU A 101 -22.10 -23.12 8.75
N LEU A 102 -21.40 -22.29 9.51
CA LEU A 102 -20.10 -22.62 10.07
C LEU A 102 -20.27 -23.23 11.46
N TRP A 103 -19.82 -24.47 11.60
CA TRP A 103 -19.83 -25.27 12.81
C TRP A 103 -18.45 -25.32 13.44
N ILE A 104 -18.37 -25.09 14.76
CA ILE A 104 -17.13 -24.95 15.51
C ILE A 104 -17.14 -25.87 16.73
N GLY A 105 -16.21 -26.82 16.78
CA GLY A 105 -16.04 -27.72 17.91
C GLY A 105 -15.07 -27.18 18.96
N THR A 106 -15.49 -27.18 20.22
CA THR A 106 -14.69 -26.76 21.40
C THR A 106 -14.70 -27.84 22.48
N LEU A 107 -14.00 -27.65 23.62
CA LEU A 107 -14.17 -28.55 24.79
C LEU A 107 -15.44 -28.27 25.59
N ALA A 108 -16.13 -27.16 25.29
CA ALA A 108 -17.33 -26.72 26.00
C ALA A 108 -18.60 -26.82 25.14
N GLY A 109 -18.57 -27.64 24.08
CA GLY A 109 -19.70 -27.89 23.20
C GLY A 109 -19.45 -27.57 21.73
N LEU A 110 -20.52 -27.69 20.95
CA LEU A 110 -20.60 -27.39 19.52
C LEU A 110 -21.19 -25.99 19.33
N ASN A 111 -20.53 -25.12 18.56
CA ASN A 111 -21.03 -23.78 18.26
C ASN A 111 -21.43 -23.68 16.79
N VAL A 112 -22.43 -22.86 16.50
CA VAL A 112 -22.79 -22.43 15.14
C VAL A 112 -22.60 -20.94 15.06
N PHE A 113 -21.91 -20.46 14.03
CA PHE A 113 -21.73 -19.04 13.76
C PHE A 113 -22.85 -18.55 12.82
N ASP A 114 -23.62 -17.57 13.28
CA ASP A 114 -24.55 -16.81 12.45
C ASP A 114 -23.81 -15.64 11.81
N ARG A 115 -23.75 -15.62 10.48
CA ARG A 115 -23.02 -14.61 9.70
C ARG A 115 -23.68 -13.25 9.72
N LYS A 116 -25.01 -13.20 9.86
CA LYS A 116 -25.76 -11.93 9.80
C LYS A 116 -25.53 -11.10 11.04
N SER A 117 -25.72 -11.70 12.21
CA SER A 117 -25.45 -11.06 13.50
C SER A 117 -23.97 -11.11 13.91
N GLU A 118 -23.18 -11.97 13.27
CA GLU A 118 -21.82 -12.37 13.69
C GLU A 118 -21.77 -12.89 15.13
N THR A 119 -22.81 -13.65 15.53
CA THR A 119 -22.94 -14.25 16.86
C THR A 119 -22.90 -15.78 16.83
N PHE A 120 -22.87 -16.42 18.01
CA PHE A 120 -22.73 -17.86 18.17
C PHE A 120 -23.92 -18.46 18.95
N ILE A 121 -24.35 -19.64 18.49
CA ILE A 121 -25.29 -20.51 19.21
C ILE A 121 -24.53 -21.74 19.70
N ALA A 122 -24.54 -22.00 21.02
CA ALA A 122 -23.81 -23.11 21.63
C ALA A 122 -24.73 -24.28 22.04
N TYR A 123 -24.48 -25.47 21.50
CA TYR A 123 -25.09 -26.73 21.89
C TYR A 123 -24.18 -27.48 22.88
N LYS A 124 -24.74 -27.79 24.06
CA LYS A 124 -24.03 -28.46 25.17
C LYS A 124 -24.71 -29.75 25.58
N ASN A 125 -23.99 -30.59 26.29
CA ASN A 125 -24.53 -31.75 26.99
C ASN A 125 -25.45 -31.28 28.13
N ASP A 126 -26.65 -31.82 28.13
CA ASP A 126 -27.59 -31.74 29.24
C ASP A 126 -27.90 -33.17 29.71
N PRO A 127 -27.41 -33.59 30.90
CA PRO A 127 -27.63 -34.92 31.45
C PRO A 127 -29.11 -35.31 31.58
N ASN A 128 -30.03 -34.33 31.63
CA ASN A 128 -31.46 -34.57 31.74
C ASN A 128 -32.17 -34.66 30.39
N ASN A 129 -31.49 -34.33 29.29
CA ASN A 129 -32.04 -34.35 27.94
C ASN A 129 -31.32 -35.38 27.05
N PRO A 130 -31.93 -36.53 26.76
CA PRO A 130 -31.32 -37.56 25.91
C PRO A 130 -31.18 -37.14 24.43
N HIS A 131 -31.77 -36.00 24.04
CA HIS A 131 -31.63 -35.40 22.73
C HIS A 131 -30.61 -34.24 22.69
N SER A 132 -29.81 -34.08 23.75
CA SER A 132 -28.66 -33.18 23.78
C SER A 132 -27.37 -33.90 23.37
N LEU A 133 -26.29 -33.14 23.18
CA LEU A 133 -24.96 -33.67 22.86
C LEU A 133 -24.49 -34.63 23.97
N SER A 134 -23.90 -35.79 23.65
CA SER A 134 -23.52 -36.77 24.70
C SER A 134 -22.29 -36.41 25.54
N ASP A 135 -21.45 -35.50 25.05
CA ASP A 135 -20.25 -35.00 25.73
C ASP A 135 -19.84 -33.65 25.13
N ASN A 136 -19.37 -32.71 25.97
CA ASN A 136 -19.04 -31.35 25.52
C ASN A 136 -17.73 -31.26 24.72
N GLY A 137 -16.85 -32.25 24.84
CA GLY A 137 -15.58 -32.26 24.14
C GLY A 137 -15.75 -32.62 22.67
N VAL A 138 -15.97 -31.65 21.79
CA VAL A 138 -16.15 -31.89 20.34
C VAL A 138 -14.79 -31.95 19.64
N SER A 139 -14.51 -33.06 18.96
CA SER A 139 -13.23 -33.33 18.30
C SER A 139 -13.29 -33.44 16.79
N SER A 140 -14.45 -33.74 16.21
CA SER A 140 -14.63 -33.86 14.76
C SER A 140 -16.09 -33.59 14.37
N ILE A 141 -16.29 -32.96 13.22
CA ILE A 141 -17.61 -32.64 12.66
C ILE A 141 -17.59 -33.04 11.18
N TYR A 142 -18.65 -33.67 10.69
CA TYR A 142 -18.77 -34.07 9.30
C TYR A 142 -20.25 -34.13 8.86
N GLU A 143 -20.62 -33.49 7.76
CA GLU A 143 -21.96 -33.65 7.16
C GLU A 143 -21.93 -34.76 6.11
N ASP A 144 -22.82 -35.73 6.25
CA ASP A 144 -22.91 -36.83 5.30
C ASP A 144 -23.73 -36.49 4.05
N SER A 145 -23.71 -37.40 3.08
CA SER A 145 -24.44 -37.31 1.82
C SER A 145 -25.96 -37.13 1.99
N SER A 146 -26.53 -37.52 3.12
CA SER A 146 -27.95 -37.37 3.46
C SER A 146 -28.29 -36.04 4.16
N GLY A 147 -27.29 -35.22 4.49
CA GLY A 147 -27.45 -33.94 5.18
C GLY A 147 -27.52 -34.05 6.70
N LEU A 148 -27.17 -35.22 7.26
CA LEU A 148 -27.04 -35.40 8.71
C LEU A 148 -25.64 -34.99 9.16
N LEU A 149 -25.58 -34.26 10.27
CA LEU A 149 -24.31 -33.80 10.83
C LEU A 149 -23.83 -34.81 11.87
N TRP A 150 -22.65 -35.38 11.66
CA TRP A 150 -22.01 -36.33 12.56
C TRP A 150 -20.98 -35.62 13.43
N ILE A 151 -21.02 -35.88 14.74
CA ILE A 151 -20.19 -35.21 15.73
C ILE A 151 -19.44 -36.25 16.55
N GLY A 152 -18.11 -36.20 16.46
CA GLY A 152 -17.19 -36.97 17.27
C GLY A 152 -16.88 -36.24 18.57
N THR A 153 -16.89 -36.96 19.69
CA THR A 153 -16.61 -36.39 21.01
C THR A 153 -15.45 -37.10 21.72
N TYR A 154 -14.92 -36.47 22.77
CA TYR A 154 -13.80 -36.97 23.58
C TYR A 154 -14.21 -38.15 24.45
N GLY A 155 -15.32 -38.04 25.18
CA GLY A 155 -15.80 -39.06 26.11
C GLY A 155 -17.16 -39.68 25.75
N GLY A 156 -17.89 -39.07 24.82
CA GLY A 156 -19.26 -39.46 24.46
C GLY A 156 -19.38 -40.29 23.18
N GLY A 157 -18.26 -40.66 22.54
CA GLY A 157 -18.25 -41.38 21.26
C GLY A 157 -18.84 -40.55 20.11
N LEU A 158 -19.73 -41.16 19.32
CA LEU A 158 -20.32 -40.58 18.11
C LEU A 158 -21.75 -40.10 18.36
N ASN A 159 -22.07 -38.90 17.87
CA ASN A 159 -23.41 -38.32 17.86
C ASN A 159 -23.82 -38.01 16.42
N VAL A 160 -25.12 -37.96 16.17
CA VAL A 160 -25.71 -37.40 14.95
C VAL A 160 -26.69 -36.30 15.32
N PHE A 161 -26.63 -35.18 14.63
CA PHE A 161 -27.50 -34.02 14.78
C PHE A 161 -28.39 -33.89 13.54
N ASP A 162 -29.70 -33.89 13.77
CA ASP A 162 -30.68 -33.62 12.74
C ASP A 162 -30.99 -32.12 12.71
N LYS A 163 -30.51 -31.45 11.66
CA LYS A 163 -30.66 -30.00 11.46
C LYS A 163 -32.12 -29.53 11.39
N LYS A 164 -33.07 -30.40 11.04
CA LYS A 164 -34.50 -30.03 10.92
C LYS A 164 -35.22 -30.06 12.25
N THR A 165 -34.84 -31.01 13.10
CA THR A 165 -35.49 -31.19 14.42
C THR A 165 -34.69 -30.58 15.56
N GLU A 166 -33.44 -30.17 15.29
CA GLU A 166 -32.46 -29.66 16.25
C GLU A 166 -32.21 -30.63 17.42
N LYS A 167 -32.27 -31.94 17.13
CA LYS A 167 -32.09 -33.00 18.12
C LYS A 167 -30.83 -33.80 17.85
N PHE A 168 -30.12 -34.10 18.93
CA PHE A 168 -29.02 -35.05 18.91
C PHE A 168 -29.53 -36.47 19.14
N ARG A 169 -28.89 -37.42 18.49
CA ARG A 169 -29.00 -38.85 18.78
C ARG A 169 -27.60 -39.38 19.02
N SER A 170 -27.36 -39.85 20.24
CA SER A 170 -26.08 -40.43 20.61
C SER A 170 -26.03 -41.92 20.29
N PHE A 171 -24.88 -42.37 19.80
CA PHE A 171 -24.54 -43.79 19.71
C PHE A 171 -23.83 -44.29 20.97
N ALA A 172 -23.72 -43.42 21.99
CA ALA A 172 -23.22 -43.78 23.29
C ALA A 172 -24.20 -44.69 24.02
N ASN A 173 -23.71 -45.84 24.49
CA ASN A 173 -24.27 -46.58 25.62
C ASN A 173 -25.61 -47.33 25.37
N LYS A 174 -25.52 -48.55 24.82
CA LYS A 174 -26.37 -49.68 25.21
C LYS A 174 -25.50 -50.94 25.26
N ALA A 175 -25.47 -51.60 26.41
CA ALA A 175 -24.70 -52.81 26.63
C ALA A 175 -25.02 -53.89 25.57
N ILE A 176 -23.96 -54.52 25.04
CA ILE A 176 -23.92 -55.76 24.23
C ILE A 176 -23.90 -55.56 22.68
N ASN A 177 -22.73 -55.86 22.08
CA ASN A 177 -22.41 -56.09 20.64
C ASN A 177 -22.36 -54.90 19.64
N PRO A 178 -21.55 -55.00 18.55
CA PRO A 178 -20.37 -54.16 18.26
C PRO A 178 -20.73 -52.71 17.87
N LYS A 179 -21.02 -51.90 18.88
CA LYS A 179 -21.09 -50.43 18.77
C LYS A 179 -19.72 -49.84 19.12
N LEU A 180 -19.36 -48.71 18.51
CA LEU A 180 -18.10 -48.02 18.78
C LEU A 180 -17.95 -47.84 20.30
N PRO A 181 -16.88 -48.34 20.94
CA PRO A 181 -16.79 -48.27 22.39
C PRO A 181 -16.72 -46.81 22.85
N ASN A 182 -17.67 -46.38 23.69
CA ASN A 182 -17.76 -45.01 24.24
C ASN A 182 -16.47 -44.50 24.88
N GLN A 183 -15.56 -45.41 25.28
CA GLN A 183 -14.28 -45.09 25.89
C GLN A 183 -13.26 -44.46 24.92
N TYR A 184 -13.50 -44.53 23.61
CA TYR A 184 -12.55 -44.01 22.63
C TYR A 184 -12.99 -42.66 22.09
N ARG A 185 -12.13 -41.66 22.25
CA ARG A 185 -12.21 -40.39 21.56
C ARG A 185 -12.27 -40.62 20.05
N VAL A 186 -13.29 -40.06 19.41
CA VAL A 186 -13.40 -40.02 17.94
C VAL A 186 -12.49 -38.92 17.42
N MET A 187 -11.52 -39.28 16.57
CA MET A 187 -10.53 -38.33 16.05
C MET A 187 -10.95 -37.73 14.72
N VAL A 188 -11.56 -38.54 13.85
CA VAL A 188 -11.94 -38.14 12.50
C VAL A 188 -13.14 -38.95 12.04
N ILE A 189 -14.03 -38.29 11.31
CA ILE A 189 -15.20 -38.87 10.64
C ILE A 189 -15.04 -38.56 9.15
N TYR A 190 -15.22 -39.58 8.31
CA TYR A 190 -15.02 -39.43 6.87
C TYR A 190 -16.01 -40.30 6.10
N GLU A 191 -16.75 -39.73 5.16
CA GLU A 191 -17.57 -40.49 4.21
C GLU A 191 -16.80 -40.63 2.90
N ASP A 192 -16.62 -41.87 2.45
CA ASP A 192 -15.96 -42.13 1.17
C ASP A 192 -16.89 -41.92 -0.03
N ARG A 193 -16.34 -41.92 -1.24
CA ARG A 193 -17.10 -41.72 -2.50
C ARG A 193 -18.21 -42.75 -2.73
N THR A 194 -18.22 -43.86 -1.99
CA THR A 194 -19.27 -44.89 -2.06
C THR A 194 -20.39 -44.68 -1.04
N GLY A 195 -20.29 -43.67 -0.18
CA GLY A 195 -21.24 -43.38 0.90
C GLY A 195 -20.97 -44.17 2.19
N SER A 196 -19.81 -44.83 2.29
CA SER A 196 -19.41 -45.58 3.48
C SER A 196 -18.80 -44.63 4.52
N LEU A 197 -19.31 -44.70 5.76
CA LEU A 197 -18.88 -43.79 6.83
C LEU A 197 -17.80 -44.45 7.70
N TRP A 198 -16.62 -43.85 7.70
CA TRP A 198 -15.41 -44.29 8.38
C TRP A 198 -15.13 -43.43 9.62
N ILE A 199 -14.82 -44.09 10.74
CA ILE A 199 -14.55 -43.46 12.03
C ILE A 199 -13.15 -43.84 12.50
N GLY A 200 -12.26 -42.85 12.58
CA GLY A 200 -10.96 -42.99 13.21
C GLY A 200 -11.03 -42.69 14.70
N THR A 201 -10.41 -43.52 15.53
CA THR A 201 -10.41 -43.35 16.99
C THR A 201 -8.99 -43.22 17.54
N ALA A 202 -8.84 -42.60 18.72
CA ALA A 202 -7.53 -42.37 19.35
C ALA A 202 -6.80 -43.66 19.80
N GLY A 203 -7.49 -44.80 19.87
CA GLY A 203 -6.89 -46.08 20.25
C GLY A 203 -7.73 -47.33 19.99
N GLY A 204 -8.94 -47.17 19.44
CA GLY A 204 -9.83 -48.28 19.08
C GLY A 204 -9.64 -48.81 17.65
N GLY A 205 -8.78 -48.19 16.84
CA GLY A 205 -8.59 -48.49 15.43
C GLY A 205 -9.55 -47.74 14.51
N LEU A 206 -9.72 -48.26 13.30
CA LEU A 206 -10.61 -47.74 12.26
C LEU A 206 -11.94 -48.50 12.28
N GLY A 207 -13.06 -47.78 12.36
CA GLY A 207 -14.41 -48.36 12.32
C GLY A 207 -15.14 -48.01 11.03
N LEU A 208 -15.75 -48.99 10.37
CA LEU A 208 -16.70 -48.78 9.28
C LEU A 208 -18.13 -48.88 9.82
N PHE A 209 -18.91 -47.81 9.70
CA PHE A 209 -20.28 -47.74 10.19
C PHE A 209 -21.28 -48.27 9.17
N ASP A 210 -22.07 -49.26 9.56
CA ASP A 210 -23.21 -49.73 8.79
C ASP A 210 -24.47 -48.97 9.21
N ARG A 211 -24.99 -48.14 8.30
CA ARG A 211 -26.20 -47.33 8.51
C ARG A 211 -27.46 -48.17 8.75
N LYS A 212 -27.53 -49.42 8.27
CA LYS A 212 -28.72 -50.28 8.38
C LYS A 212 -28.81 -50.95 9.74
N SER A 213 -27.70 -51.54 10.19
CA SER A 213 -27.62 -52.24 11.47
C SER A 213 -27.23 -51.32 12.63
N GLU A 214 -26.74 -50.11 12.34
CA GLU A 214 -26.14 -49.18 13.29
C GLU A 214 -25.00 -49.80 14.11
N THR A 215 -24.17 -50.63 13.45
CA THR A 215 -23.00 -51.31 14.03
C THR A 215 -21.70 -50.92 13.33
N PHE A 216 -20.56 -51.23 13.96
CA PHE A 216 -19.23 -50.93 13.41
C PHE A 216 -18.44 -52.21 13.10
N LYS A 217 -17.89 -52.30 11.89
CA LYS A 217 -16.81 -53.25 11.56
C LYS A 217 -15.46 -52.62 11.90
N MET A 218 -14.75 -53.20 12.87
CA MET A 218 -13.50 -52.63 13.40
C MET A 218 -12.27 -53.26 12.76
N TYR A 219 -11.34 -52.43 12.31
CA TYR A 219 -10.00 -52.79 11.83
C TYR A 219 -8.95 -52.32 12.85
N LYS A 220 -8.13 -53.25 13.33
CA LYS A 220 -7.13 -53.01 14.39
C LYS A 220 -5.73 -53.51 13.97
N ASN A 221 -4.72 -53.08 14.72
CA ASN A 221 -3.39 -53.65 14.64
C ASN A 221 -3.40 -55.08 15.17
N GLU A 222 -2.90 -55.99 14.34
CA GLU A 222 -2.59 -57.36 14.69
C GLU A 222 -1.07 -57.54 14.61
N ARG A 223 -0.44 -57.82 15.75
CA ARG A 223 1.03 -57.80 15.94
C ARG A 223 1.83 -58.60 14.89
N ASN A 224 1.23 -59.63 14.30
CA ASN A 224 1.89 -60.55 13.36
C ASN A 224 1.28 -60.52 11.94
N ASN A 225 0.39 -59.58 11.63
CA ASN A 225 -0.22 -59.47 10.31
C ASN A 225 0.26 -58.18 9.64
N SER A 226 1.14 -58.27 8.64
CA SER A 226 1.61 -57.10 7.90
C SER A 226 0.53 -56.41 7.07
N ASN A 227 -0.58 -57.12 6.78
CA ASN A 227 -1.73 -56.60 6.05
C ASN A 227 -2.81 -56.00 6.95
N SER A 228 -2.59 -55.88 8.28
CA SER A 228 -3.50 -55.16 9.18
C SER A 228 -3.08 -53.69 9.34
N LEU A 229 -3.84 -52.91 10.12
CA LEU A 229 -3.44 -51.57 10.53
C LEU A 229 -2.11 -51.57 11.32
N SER A 230 -1.26 -50.55 11.15
CA SER A 230 0.03 -50.48 11.86
C SER A 230 -0.05 -49.94 13.29
N ASN A 231 -1.09 -49.19 13.66
CA ASN A 231 -1.32 -48.66 15.00
C ASN A 231 -2.82 -48.30 15.17
N ASN A 232 -3.39 -48.53 16.35
CA ASN A 232 -4.82 -48.28 16.61
C ASN A 232 -5.19 -46.81 16.84
N GLY A 233 -4.22 -45.92 17.03
CA GLY A 233 -4.46 -44.48 17.15
C GLY A 233 -4.52 -43.83 15.79
N ILE A 234 -5.73 -43.64 15.27
CA ILE A 234 -5.97 -42.96 13.99
C ILE A 234 -6.02 -41.46 14.21
N THR A 235 -5.31 -40.70 13.39
CA THR A 235 -5.24 -39.23 13.48
C THR A 235 -6.00 -38.54 12.35
N CYS A 236 -5.92 -39.06 11.13
CA CYS A 236 -6.57 -38.50 9.94
C CYS A 236 -6.88 -39.60 8.91
N LEU A 237 -7.83 -39.30 8.02
CA LEU A 237 -8.31 -40.20 6.97
C LEU A 237 -8.53 -39.40 5.68
N GLU A 238 -8.18 -39.98 4.53
CA GLU A 238 -8.48 -39.40 3.22
C GLU A 238 -8.52 -40.44 2.10
N GLU A 239 -9.42 -40.27 1.14
CA GLU A 239 -9.49 -41.11 -0.05
C GLU A 239 -8.80 -40.44 -1.24
N ASP A 240 -7.88 -41.15 -1.90
CA ASP A 240 -7.22 -40.65 -3.12
C ASP A 240 -8.11 -40.81 -4.37
N GLU A 241 -7.65 -40.29 -5.51
CA GLU A 241 -8.38 -40.40 -6.78
C GLU A 241 -8.59 -41.84 -7.26
N SER A 242 -7.75 -42.78 -6.82
CA SER A 242 -7.85 -44.20 -7.17
C SER A 242 -8.86 -44.97 -6.30
N GLY A 243 -9.37 -44.33 -5.24
CA GLY A 243 -10.31 -44.90 -4.29
C GLY A 243 -9.64 -45.69 -3.15
N LEU A 244 -8.33 -45.50 -2.94
CA LEU A 244 -7.62 -46.06 -1.79
C LEU A 244 -7.78 -45.13 -0.58
N LEU A 245 -7.98 -45.72 0.59
CA LEU A 245 -8.14 -44.96 1.83
C LEU A 245 -6.79 -44.83 2.55
N TRP A 246 -6.26 -43.62 2.60
CA TRP A 246 -5.05 -43.23 3.31
C TRP A 246 -5.37 -42.92 4.77
N ILE A 247 -4.51 -43.43 5.66
CA ILE A 247 -4.76 -43.45 7.10
C ILE A 247 -3.50 -43.02 7.83
N GLY A 248 -3.57 -41.86 8.48
CA GLY A 248 -2.53 -41.40 9.39
C GLY A 248 -2.66 -42.06 10.75
N THR A 249 -1.53 -42.39 11.36
CA THR A 249 -1.52 -43.00 12.69
C THR A 249 -0.58 -42.29 13.66
N ASN A 250 -0.89 -42.40 14.95
CA ASN A 250 -0.12 -41.86 16.05
C ASN A 250 1.09 -42.77 16.35
N GLY A 251 2.11 -42.73 15.50
CA GLY A 251 3.39 -43.43 15.68
C GLY A 251 3.52 -44.76 14.93
N GLY A 252 2.54 -45.14 14.09
CA GLY A 252 2.61 -46.31 13.21
C GLY A 252 2.90 -45.98 11.74
N GLY A 253 3.18 -44.71 11.42
CA GLY A 253 3.36 -44.23 10.06
C GLY A 253 2.05 -44.06 9.29
N LEU A 254 2.17 -44.09 7.97
CA LEU A 254 1.08 -43.93 7.02
C LEU A 254 0.61 -45.30 6.53
N ASN A 255 -0.70 -45.54 6.55
CA ASN A 255 -1.28 -46.78 6.03
C ASN A 255 -2.16 -46.47 4.81
N VAL A 256 -2.24 -47.44 3.90
CA VAL A 256 -3.14 -47.40 2.74
C VAL A 256 -4.02 -48.64 2.77
N PHE A 257 -5.32 -48.43 2.79
CA PHE A 257 -6.31 -49.49 2.82
C PHE A 257 -6.98 -49.64 1.46
N ASP A 258 -6.80 -50.82 0.87
CA ASP A 258 -7.55 -51.22 -0.33
C ASP A 258 -8.90 -51.81 0.09
N LYS A 259 -9.97 -51.05 -0.16
CA LYS A 259 -11.34 -51.39 0.20
C LYS A 259 -11.87 -52.63 -0.52
N LYS A 260 -11.33 -53.00 -1.69
CA LYS A 260 -11.84 -54.12 -2.50
C LYS A 260 -11.35 -55.47 -1.98
N ILE A 261 -10.09 -55.52 -1.54
CA ILE A 261 -9.46 -56.74 -1.04
C ILE A 261 -9.28 -56.74 0.49
N GLU A 262 -9.65 -55.66 1.16
CA GLU A 262 -9.53 -55.43 2.60
C GLU A 262 -8.12 -55.64 3.16
N ARG A 263 -7.10 -55.06 2.51
CA ARG A 263 -5.70 -55.16 2.96
C ARG A 263 -5.05 -53.80 3.16
N PHE A 264 -4.16 -53.75 4.14
CA PHE A 264 -3.36 -52.57 4.46
C PHE A 264 -1.94 -52.70 3.89
N ARG A 265 -1.45 -51.61 3.28
CA ARG A 265 -0.03 -51.36 3.02
C ARG A 265 0.48 -50.28 3.98
N ARG A 266 1.76 -50.31 4.35
CA ARG A 266 2.32 -49.47 5.41
C ARG A 266 3.58 -48.76 4.91
N PHE A 267 3.70 -47.47 5.21
CA PHE A 267 4.87 -46.65 5.00
C PHE A 267 5.34 -46.09 6.34
N MET A 268 6.59 -46.37 6.69
CA MET A 268 7.21 -45.97 7.96
C MET A 268 8.52 -45.24 7.69
N ASN A 269 8.97 -44.50 8.68
CA ASN A 269 10.29 -43.88 8.69
C ASN A 269 11.39 -44.95 8.72
N ASP A 270 12.32 -44.84 7.78
CA ASP A 270 13.62 -45.51 7.81
C ASP A 270 14.72 -44.43 7.91
N PRO A 271 15.43 -44.34 9.05
CA PRO A 271 16.52 -43.37 9.21
C PRO A 271 17.64 -43.47 8.16
N ASN A 272 17.76 -44.60 7.46
CA ASN A 272 18.77 -44.82 6.43
C ASN A 272 18.29 -44.50 5.01
N ASP A 273 16.98 -44.27 4.80
CA ASP A 273 16.41 -43.92 3.51
C ASP A 273 15.79 -42.52 3.55
N VAL A 274 16.48 -41.57 2.94
CA VAL A 274 16.04 -40.16 2.81
C VAL A 274 14.77 -40.00 1.96
N GLN A 275 14.37 -41.05 1.24
CA GLN A 275 13.14 -41.11 0.43
C GLN A 275 12.00 -41.86 1.15
N SER A 276 12.19 -42.25 2.41
CA SER A 276 11.14 -42.77 3.28
C SER A 276 10.40 -41.63 4.01
N LEU A 277 9.31 -41.99 4.71
CA LEU A 277 8.55 -41.05 5.54
C LEU A 277 9.47 -40.42 6.61
N ASN A 278 9.44 -39.10 6.82
CA ASN A 278 10.36 -38.43 7.76
C ASN A 278 10.06 -38.65 9.26
N ASP A 279 8.84 -39.09 9.62
CA ASP A 279 8.39 -39.35 11.00
C ASP A 279 7.16 -40.26 10.98
N ASN A 280 7.07 -41.19 11.94
CA ASN A 280 5.97 -42.15 12.05
C ASN A 280 4.70 -41.58 12.68
N LYS A 281 4.74 -40.37 13.24
CA LYS A 281 3.56 -39.72 13.79
C LYS A 281 2.93 -38.78 12.76
N VAL A 282 2.02 -39.34 11.98
CA VAL A 282 1.28 -38.63 10.93
C VAL A 282 0.10 -37.90 11.55
N LEU A 283 -0.03 -36.60 11.29
CA LEU A 283 -1.08 -35.76 11.88
C LEU A 283 -2.11 -35.30 10.84
N SER A 284 -1.69 -35.11 9.60
CA SER A 284 -2.55 -34.66 8.51
C SER A 284 -2.15 -35.29 7.18
N ILE A 285 -3.15 -35.52 6.35
CA ILE A 285 -3.01 -35.98 4.96
C ILE A 285 -3.89 -35.03 4.14
N HIS A 286 -3.40 -34.64 2.96
CA HIS A 286 -4.18 -33.89 1.97
C HIS A 286 -3.81 -34.36 0.57
N SER A 287 -4.78 -34.82 -0.22
CA SER A 287 -4.61 -35.07 -1.65
C SER A 287 -4.98 -33.80 -2.42
N ASP A 288 -4.00 -33.17 -3.06
CA ASP A 288 -4.26 -31.96 -3.82
C ASP A 288 -4.95 -32.24 -5.17
N ARG A 289 -5.52 -31.19 -5.79
CA ARG A 289 -6.16 -31.27 -7.12
C ARG A 289 -5.22 -31.64 -8.27
N SER A 290 -3.90 -31.66 -8.03
CA SER A 290 -2.91 -32.12 -9.02
C SER A 290 -2.62 -33.62 -8.91
N GLY A 291 -3.21 -34.29 -7.91
CA GLY A 291 -3.02 -35.71 -7.64
C GLY A 291 -1.76 -36.01 -6.82
N LEU A 292 -1.17 -35.00 -6.16
CA LEU A 292 -0.07 -35.21 -5.21
C LEU A 292 -0.63 -35.38 -3.80
N LEU A 293 -0.05 -36.32 -3.05
CA LEU A 293 -0.43 -36.59 -1.68
C LEU A 293 0.56 -35.95 -0.70
N TRP A 294 0.04 -35.06 0.13
CA TRP A 294 0.77 -34.32 1.15
C TRP A 294 0.58 -34.96 2.51
N VAL A 295 1.66 -35.12 3.27
CA VAL A 295 1.63 -35.80 4.57
C VAL A 295 2.38 -34.96 5.59
N GLY A 296 1.64 -34.46 6.57
CA GLY A 296 2.15 -33.67 7.69
C GLY A 296 2.45 -34.54 8.90
N THR A 297 3.60 -34.32 9.52
CA THR A 297 4.06 -35.10 10.68
C THR A 297 4.32 -34.21 11.90
N GLU A 298 4.49 -34.82 13.09
CA GLU A 298 4.68 -34.07 14.34
C GLU A 298 6.07 -33.42 14.46
N SER A 299 7.12 -34.09 14.02
CA SER A 299 8.50 -33.58 14.18
C SER A 299 9.31 -33.59 12.88
N GLY A 300 8.92 -34.42 11.92
CA GLY A 300 9.66 -34.59 10.66
C GLY A 300 9.46 -33.47 9.65
N GLY A 301 8.38 -32.69 9.75
CA GLY A 301 7.96 -31.70 8.75
C GLY A 301 6.96 -32.26 7.75
N LEU A 302 7.04 -31.77 6.52
CA LEU A 302 6.12 -32.09 5.43
C LEU A 302 6.72 -33.14 4.50
N ASN A 303 5.89 -34.09 4.04
CA ASN A 303 6.27 -35.07 3.03
C ASN A 303 5.35 -34.95 1.83
N LEU A 304 5.91 -35.13 0.65
CA LEU A 304 5.17 -35.24 -0.61
C LEU A 304 5.37 -36.65 -1.15
N PHE A 305 4.29 -37.41 -1.30
CA PHE A 305 4.31 -38.78 -1.80
C PHE A 305 4.10 -38.80 -3.31
N ASP A 306 5.02 -39.46 -4.03
CA ASP A 306 4.91 -39.69 -5.47
C ASP A 306 4.30 -41.06 -5.76
N HIS A 307 3.08 -41.07 -6.28
CA HIS A 307 2.35 -42.29 -6.66
C HIS A 307 3.09 -43.18 -7.69
N LYS A 308 4.02 -42.63 -8.50
CA LYS A 308 4.75 -43.41 -9.51
C LYS A 308 5.95 -44.13 -8.94
N THR A 309 6.68 -43.49 -8.04
CA THR A 309 7.91 -44.04 -7.45
C THR A 309 7.68 -44.69 -6.09
N GLU A 310 6.50 -44.49 -5.50
CA GLU A 310 6.14 -44.88 -4.12
C GLU A 310 7.14 -44.36 -3.07
N LYS A 311 7.70 -43.17 -3.32
CA LYS A 311 8.72 -42.53 -2.49
C LYS A 311 8.29 -41.17 -2.00
N PHE A 312 8.91 -40.73 -0.91
CA PHE A 312 8.64 -39.45 -0.28
C PHE A 312 9.74 -38.44 -0.62
N LYS A 313 9.32 -37.22 -0.95
CA LYS A 313 10.18 -36.04 -0.90
C LYS A 313 9.88 -35.29 0.38
N THR A 314 10.91 -35.05 1.19
CA THR A 314 10.75 -34.48 2.54
C THR A 314 11.18 -33.01 2.54
N TYR A 315 10.41 -32.18 3.25
CA TYR A 315 10.66 -30.76 3.47
C TYR A 315 10.75 -30.55 4.98
N LYS A 316 11.97 -30.30 5.45
CA LYS A 316 12.27 -30.01 6.85
C LYS A 316 12.35 -28.51 7.07
N GLY A 317 12.11 -28.07 8.30
CA GLY A 317 12.29 -26.68 8.62
C GLY A 317 13.76 -26.29 8.76
N GLU A 318 14.19 -25.24 8.06
CA GLU A 318 15.53 -24.66 8.18
C GLU A 318 15.39 -23.24 8.73
N SER A 319 15.82 -23.00 9.97
CA SER A 319 15.67 -21.69 10.65
C SER A 319 16.28 -20.51 9.87
N ASP A 320 17.27 -20.80 9.02
CA ASP A 320 18.10 -19.79 8.36
C ASP A 320 17.66 -19.47 6.91
N LYS A 321 16.64 -20.15 6.38
CA LYS A 321 16.07 -19.87 5.05
C LYS A 321 14.65 -19.33 5.14
N TYR A 322 14.48 -18.06 4.76
CA TYR A 322 13.20 -17.33 4.75
C TYR A 322 12.08 -18.01 3.93
N GLN A 323 12.44 -18.87 2.97
CA GLN A 323 11.53 -19.61 2.10
C GLN A 323 11.46 -21.11 2.43
N SER A 324 11.78 -21.52 3.66
CA SER A 324 11.66 -22.92 4.09
C SER A 324 10.60 -23.04 5.19
N LEU A 325 10.14 -24.26 5.49
CA LEU A 325 9.22 -24.47 6.62
C LEU A 325 9.84 -23.91 7.91
N LYS A 326 9.09 -23.17 8.72
CA LYS A 326 9.63 -22.61 9.97
C LYS A 326 9.76 -23.65 11.08
N ASN A 327 8.92 -24.69 11.07
CA ASN A 327 8.87 -25.68 12.14
C ASN A 327 8.54 -27.08 11.59
N GLY A 328 8.92 -28.11 12.35
CA GLY A 328 8.72 -29.52 11.98
C GLY A 328 7.32 -30.05 12.28
N GLU A 329 6.53 -29.39 13.12
CA GLU A 329 5.18 -29.84 13.47
C GLU A 329 4.12 -29.33 12.49
N ILE A 330 3.51 -30.26 11.75
CA ILE A 330 2.46 -29.98 10.76
C ILE A 330 1.12 -30.58 11.25
N LYS A 331 0.29 -29.75 11.91
CA LYS A 331 -1.03 -30.14 12.43
C LYS A 331 -2.06 -30.35 11.33
N PHE A 332 -2.04 -29.51 10.30
CA PHE A 332 -2.99 -29.60 9.19
C PHE A 332 -2.35 -29.18 7.87
N ILE A 333 -2.94 -29.69 6.79
CA ILE A 333 -2.69 -29.30 5.42
C ILE A 333 -4.06 -29.07 4.79
N TYR A 334 -4.23 -27.99 4.05
CA TYR A 334 -5.50 -27.63 3.45
C TYR A 334 -5.30 -26.90 2.12
N GLU A 335 -5.99 -27.32 1.07
CA GLU A 335 -6.00 -26.63 -0.22
C GLU A 335 -7.19 -25.68 -0.31
N ASP A 336 -6.91 -24.41 -0.58
CA ASP A 336 -7.95 -23.41 -0.80
C ASP A 336 -8.55 -23.46 -2.22
N LEU A 337 -9.59 -22.68 -2.46
CA LEU A 337 -10.29 -22.63 -3.75
C LEU A 337 -9.39 -22.21 -4.92
N SER A 338 -8.31 -21.46 -4.64
CA SER A 338 -7.33 -21.03 -5.65
C SER A 338 -6.28 -22.10 -5.99
N GLY A 339 -6.23 -23.18 -5.21
CA GLY A 339 -5.23 -24.25 -5.30
C GLY A 339 -3.96 -24.00 -4.48
N LEU A 340 -4.01 -23.02 -3.57
CA LEU A 340 -2.90 -22.74 -2.65
C LEU A 340 -2.99 -23.67 -1.44
N ILE A 341 -1.83 -24.21 -1.03
CA ILE A 341 -1.73 -25.12 0.11
C ILE A 341 -1.38 -24.34 1.37
N TRP A 342 -2.24 -24.46 2.37
CA TRP A 342 -2.10 -23.93 3.71
C TRP A 342 -1.60 -25.02 4.63
N ILE A 343 -0.56 -24.71 5.39
CA ILE A 343 0.17 -25.62 6.26
C ILE A 343 0.23 -24.97 7.63
N GLY A 344 -0.38 -25.62 8.61
CA GLY A 344 -0.45 -25.13 9.98
C GLY A 344 0.18 -26.05 10.99
N GLY A 345 0.51 -25.48 12.14
CA GLY A 345 1.29 -26.10 13.20
C GLY A 345 1.66 -25.02 14.20
N TRP A 346 2.91 -24.58 14.21
CA TRP A 346 3.30 -23.32 14.85
C TRP A 346 3.26 -22.19 13.83
N GLY A 347 2.26 -21.31 13.95
CA GLY A 347 1.95 -20.29 12.95
C GLY A 347 1.22 -20.85 11.72
N LEU A 348 1.24 -20.09 10.63
CA LEU A 348 0.56 -20.43 9.39
C LEU A 348 1.47 -20.16 8.19
N THR A 349 1.64 -21.17 7.36
CA THR A 349 2.47 -21.13 6.16
C THR A 349 1.63 -21.45 4.94
N MET A 350 1.87 -20.73 3.85
CA MET A 350 1.25 -20.96 2.56
C MET A 350 2.32 -21.42 1.58
N CYS A 351 1.97 -22.33 0.68
CA CYS A 351 2.80 -22.78 -0.41
C CYS A 351 1.92 -22.92 -1.64
N ASP A 352 2.31 -22.31 -2.75
CA ASP A 352 1.66 -22.58 -4.04
C ASP A 352 2.35 -23.80 -4.68
N THR A 353 1.59 -24.84 -5.01
CA THR A 353 2.11 -26.08 -5.61
C THR A 353 2.58 -25.88 -7.05
N LYS A 354 2.22 -24.74 -7.65
CA LYS A 354 2.73 -24.28 -8.95
C LYS A 354 4.00 -23.42 -8.80
N THR A 355 4.55 -23.26 -7.59
CA THR A 355 5.56 -22.23 -7.26
C THR A 355 6.77 -22.20 -8.19
N GLY A 356 7.06 -21.00 -8.68
CA GLY A 356 8.23 -20.65 -9.46
C GLY A 356 7.93 -20.44 -10.94
N LYS A 357 7.22 -19.35 -11.29
CA LYS A 357 7.21 -18.82 -12.68
C LYS A 357 8.64 -18.74 -13.22
N PHE A 358 9.57 -18.40 -12.32
CA PHE A 358 11.00 -18.30 -12.59
C PHE A 358 11.80 -19.24 -11.69
N LYS A 359 12.72 -20.01 -12.27
CA LYS A 359 13.76 -20.69 -11.51
C LYS A 359 14.93 -19.75 -11.32
N THR A 360 15.60 -19.85 -10.17
CA THR A 360 16.71 -18.96 -9.78
C THR A 360 17.94 -19.78 -9.45
N HIS A 361 19.10 -19.28 -9.87
CA HIS A 361 20.40 -19.76 -9.40
C HIS A 361 21.17 -18.57 -8.81
N SER A 362 21.52 -18.68 -7.53
CA SER A 362 22.21 -17.61 -6.81
C SER A 362 23.68 -17.53 -7.22
N LEU A 363 24.11 -16.34 -7.66
CA LEU A 363 25.49 -16.05 -8.03
C LEU A 363 25.71 -14.53 -7.99
N ASN A 364 26.79 -14.07 -7.38
CA ASN A 364 27.00 -12.63 -7.20
C ASN A 364 27.33 -11.92 -8.53
N GLY A 365 26.58 -10.86 -8.83
CA GLY A 365 26.88 -9.90 -9.89
C GLY A 365 27.02 -10.54 -11.27
N VAL A 366 25.95 -11.17 -11.78
CA VAL A 366 25.97 -11.76 -13.13
C VAL A 366 25.95 -10.66 -14.18
N ARG A 367 26.94 -10.66 -15.09
CA ARG A 367 27.15 -9.62 -16.11
C ARG A 367 26.95 -10.12 -17.53
N SER A 368 27.22 -11.39 -17.80
CA SER A 368 27.00 -12.01 -19.11
C SER A 368 26.62 -13.48 -18.95
N ILE A 369 25.80 -14.00 -19.86
CA ILE A 369 25.34 -15.39 -19.85
C ILE A 369 25.36 -15.89 -21.30
N TYR A 370 25.88 -17.10 -21.52
CA TYR A 370 25.90 -17.74 -22.83
C TYR A 370 25.80 -19.25 -22.69
N GLU A 371 24.93 -19.90 -23.47
CA GLU A 371 24.89 -21.37 -23.56
C GLU A 371 25.65 -21.83 -24.80
N ASP A 372 26.67 -22.66 -24.59
CA ASP A 372 27.46 -23.18 -25.70
C ASP A 372 26.73 -24.29 -26.48
N ARG A 373 27.28 -24.69 -27.62
CA ARG A 373 26.70 -25.73 -28.49
C ARG A 373 26.57 -27.10 -27.81
N SER A 374 27.28 -27.35 -26.71
CA SER A 374 27.17 -28.58 -25.93
C SER A 374 26.07 -28.53 -24.86
N GLY A 375 25.47 -27.36 -24.64
CA GLY A 375 24.44 -27.13 -23.62
C GLY A 375 25.00 -26.76 -22.25
N LEU A 376 26.29 -26.40 -22.16
CA LEU A 376 26.89 -25.90 -20.93
C LEU A 376 26.71 -24.38 -20.85
N LEU A 377 26.36 -23.90 -19.66
CA LEU A 377 26.16 -22.49 -19.41
C LEU A 377 27.48 -21.85 -18.97
N TRP A 378 27.85 -20.76 -19.64
CA TRP A 378 28.99 -19.92 -19.31
C TRP A 378 28.49 -18.59 -18.78
N ILE A 379 28.87 -18.26 -17.55
CA ILE A 379 28.37 -17.11 -16.80
C ILE A 379 29.54 -16.21 -16.44
N GLY A 380 29.52 -14.99 -16.95
CA GLY A 380 30.48 -13.97 -16.60
C GLY A 380 29.96 -13.13 -15.44
N THR A 381 30.81 -12.87 -14.45
CA THR A 381 30.47 -12.07 -13.27
C THR A 381 31.23 -10.74 -13.25
N ILE A 382 30.80 -9.83 -12.38
CA ILE A 382 31.45 -8.52 -12.19
C ILE A 382 32.82 -8.69 -11.51
N ASP A 383 32.93 -9.52 -10.47
CA ASP A 383 34.15 -9.61 -9.64
C ASP A 383 34.71 -11.02 -9.48
N ASP A 384 33.98 -12.06 -9.90
CA ASP A 384 34.28 -13.45 -9.55
C ASP A 384 34.72 -14.29 -10.76
N GLY A 385 35.03 -13.63 -11.89
CA GLY A 385 35.51 -14.27 -13.11
C GLY A 385 34.43 -14.98 -13.90
N LEU A 386 34.85 -16.04 -14.60
CA LEU A 386 34.01 -16.84 -15.48
C LEU A 386 33.62 -18.16 -14.79
N HIS A 387 32.33 -18.48 -14.83
CA HIS A 387 31.78 -19.73 -14.31
C HIS A 387 31.26 -20.59 -15.44
N ARG A 388 31.58 -21.89 -15.42
CA ARG A 388 30.99 -22.92 -16.27
C ARG A 388 30.03 -23.73 -15.42
N PHE A 389 28.76 -23.78 -15.80
CA PHE A 389 27.70 -24.42 -15.04
C PHE A 389 26.93 -25.42 -15.90
N ASP A 390 26.77 -26.64 -15.40
CA ASP A 390 25.88 -27.64 -15.99
C ASP A 390 24.56 -27.65 -15.23
N ILE A 391 23.50 -27.17 -15.88
CA ILE A 391 22.15 -27.11 -15.31
C ILE A 391 21.60 -28.51 -14.99
N LYS A 392 22.01 -29.56 -15.73
CA LYS A 392 21.48 -30.92 -15.54
C LYS A 392 22.09 -31.59 -14.33
N THR A 393 23.39 -31.40 -14.10
CA THR A 393 24.12 -32.07 -13.01
C THR A 393 24.36 -31.18 -11.79
N GLY A 394 24.14 -29.87 -11.92
CA GLY A 394 24.42 -28.87 -10.88
C GLY A 394 25.91 -28.61 -10.66
N LYS A 395 26.81 -29.23 -11.45
CA LYS A 395 28.26 -29.04 -11.31
C LYS A 395 28.68 -27.69 -11.87
N SER A 396 29.43 -26.94 -11.08
CA SER A 396 30.05 -25.68 -11.49
C SER A 396 31.57 -25.80 -11.51
N ARG A 397 32.21 -24.99 -12.35
CA ARG A 397 33.66 -24.76 -12.34
C ARG A 397 33.93 -23.28 -12.55
N GLN A 398 34.88 -22.75 -11.79
CA GLN A 398 35.23 -21.35 -11.82
C GLN A 398 36.61 -21.12 -12.43
N TYR A 399 36.75 -20.03 -13.18
CA TYR A 399 37.99 -19.54 -13.78
C TYR A 399 38.23 -18.10 -13.33
N LYS A 400 39.31 -17.88 -12.57
CA LYS A 400 39.72 -16.56 -12.08
C LYS A 400 40.96 -16.04 -12.81
N TYR A 401 41.14 -14.73 -12.77
CA TYR A 401 42.39 -14.09 -13.16
C TYR A 401 43.47 -14.35 -12.11
N GLU A 402 44.63 -14.81 -12.57
CA GLU A 402 45.82 -15.00 -11.75
C GLU A 402 46.95 -14.12 -12.30
N PRO A 403 47.38 -13.09 -11.56
CA PRO A 403 48.46 -12.21 -12.01
C PRO A 403 49.73 -13.00 -12.36
N GLY A 404 50.22 -12.84 -13.59
CA GLY A 404 51.46 -13.48 -14.05
C GLY A 404 51.30 -14.90 -14.62
N ALA A 405 50.11 -15.52 -14.51
CA ALA A 405 49.83 -16.81 -15.12
C ALA A 405 49.42 -16.63 -16.60
N PRO A 406 50.20 -17.14 -17.58
CA PRO A 406 49.93 -16.91 -19.01
C PRO A 406 48.64 -17.59 -19.50
N ASN A 407 48.16 -18.61 -18.80
CA ASN A 407 46.95 -19.36 -19.11
C ASN A 407 45.78 -19.00 -18.17
N SER A 408 45.64 -17.75 -17.76
CA SER A 408 44.53 -17.28 -16.92
C SER A 408 43.63 -16.27 -17.64
N LEU A 409 42.48 -15.93 -17.02
CA LEU A 409 41.55 -14.91 -17.52
C LEU A 409 42.25 -13.53 -17.62
N GLY A 410 41.84 -12.64 -18.53
CA GLY A 410 42.45 -11.29 -18.60
C GLY A 410 42.13 -10.36 -17.42
N GLY A 411 41.08 -10.68 -16.66
CA GLY A 411 40.63 -9.97 -15.46
C GLY A 411 39.31 -10.58 -14.96
N ASN A 412 38.95 -10.38 -13.70
CA ASN A 412 37.75 -11.01 -13.12
C ASN A 412 36.41 -10.41 -13.57
N TYR A 413 36.44 -9.20 -14.16
CA TYR A 413 35.25 -8.59 -14.77
C TYR A 413 35.00 -9.19 -16.15
N VAL A 414 33.94 -9.98 -16.28
CA VAL A 414 33.58 -10.68 -17.53
C VAL A 414 32.33 -10.04 -18.16
N ALA A 415 32.56 -9.16 -19.13
CA ALA A 415 31.52 -8.32 -19.71
C ALA A 415 30.70 -9.01 -20.81
N ALA A 416 31.31 -9.94 -21.54
CA ALA A 416 30.70 -10.63 -22.68
C ALA A 416 31.32 -12.00 -22.91
N ILE A 417 30.51 -12.91 -23.46
CA ILE A 417 30.91 -14.28 -23.81
C ILE A 417 30.29 -14.61 -25.17
N TYR A 418 31.06 -15.25 -26.04
CA TYR A 418 30.60 -15.70 -27.35
C TYR A 418 31.33 -16.97 -27.81
N GLU A 419 30.64 -17.92 -28.41
CA GLU A 419 31.26 -19.11 -29.03
C GLU A 419 31.29 -18.96 -30.54
N ASP A 420 32.47 -19.05 -31.14
CA ASP A 420 32.62 -18.97 -32.58
C ASP A 420 32.28 -20.29 -33.31
N ALA A 421 32.35 -20.27 -34.64
CA ALA A 421 32.08 -21.45 -35.47
C ALA A 421 33.06 -22.62 -35.23
N THR A 422 34.26 -22.36 -34.70
CA THR A 422 35.30 -23.36 -34.43
C THR A 422 35.14 -24.02 -33.05
N GLY A 423 34.31 -23.43 -32.19
CA GLY A 423 34.08 -23.89 -30.81
C GLY A 423 35.02 -23.26 -29.79
N LEU A 424 35.78 -22.22 -30.17
CA LEU A 424 36.55 -21.41 -29.23
C LEU A 424 35.62 -20.42 -28.52
N LEU A 425 35.86 -20.20 -27.23
CA LEU A 425 35.06 -19.29 -26.42
C LEU A 425 35.78 -17.95 -26.27
N TRP A 426 35.15 -16.90 -26.76
CA TRP A 426 35.61 -15.52 -26.73
C TRP A 426 35.03 -14.83 -25.50
N ILE A 427 35.90 -14.26 -24.68
CA ILE A 427 35.55 -13.73 -23.36
C ILE A 427 36.09 -12.30 -23.25
N GLY A 428 35.18 -11.37 -23.02
CA GLY A 428 35.50 -9.95 -22.87
C GLY A 428 35.86 -9.65 -21.42
N THR A 429 37.11 -9.28 -21.17
CA THR A 429 37.64 -8.89 -19.84
C THR A 429 38.45 -7.60 -19.97
N ASN A 430 39.49 -7.43 -19.15
CA ASN A 430 40.54 -6.44 -19.40
C ASN A 430 41.42 -6.92 -20.57
N GLY A 431 40.86 -6.80 -21.77
CA GLY A 431 41.32 -7.37 -23.02
C GLY A 431 40.38 -8.45 -23.53
N LEU A 432 40.80 -9.13 -24.59
CA LEU A 432 40.11 -10.30 -25.14
C LEU A 432 40.82 -11.57 -24.67
N SER A 433 40.09 -12.42 -23.95
CA SER A 433 40.52 -13.78 -23.61
C SER A 433 39.83 -14.79 -24.53
N ILE A 434 40.60 -15.66 -25.19
CA ILE A 434 40.06 -16.78 -25.97
C ILE A 434 40.39 -18.07 -25.24
N LEU A 435 39.37 -18.86 -24.91
CA LEU A 435 39.48 -20.14 -24.24
C LEU A 435 39.30 -21.28 -25.25
N ASP A 436 40.29 -22.17 -25.31
CA ASP A 436 40.10 -23.48 -25.92
C ASP A 436 39.48 -24.42 -24.88
N LYS A 437 38.25 -24.86 -25.14
CA LYS A 437 37.48 -25.72 -24.23
C LYS A 437 38.07 -27.12 -24.05
N LYS A 438 38.90 -27.60 -24.99
CA LYS A 438 39.49 -28.94 -24.94
C LYS A 438 40.76 -28.96 -24.09
N THR A 439 41.62 -27.97 -24.27
CA THR A 439 42.90 -27.86 -23.52
C THR A 439 42.75 -27.04 -22.25
N GLU A 440 41.65 -26.30 -22.09
CA GLU A 440 41.39 -25.34 -21.02
C GLU A 440 42.47 -24.26 -20.87
N THR A 441 43.10 -23.89 -21.99
CA THR A 441 44.11 -22.84 -22.05
C THR A 441 43.54 -21.52 -22.57
N PHE A 442 44.01 -20.41 -22.02
CA PHE A 442 43.61 -19.06 -22.42
C PHE A 442 44.67 -18.39 -23.31
N LYS A 443 44.22 -17.70 -24.36
CA LYS A 443 45.03 -16.77 -25.15
C LYS A 443 44.52 -15.36 -24.92
N LEU A 444 45.40 -14.45 -24.51
CA LEU A 444 45.04 -13.09 -24.13
C LEU A 444 45.56 -12.05 -25.13
N TYR A 445 44.68 -11.14 -25.56
CA TYR A 445 45.02 -9.95 -26.33
C TYR A 445 44.70 -8.71 -25.49
N LYS A 446 45.69 -7.84 -25.28
CA LYS A 446 45.53 -6.57 -24.54
C LYS A 446 45.62 -5.38 -25.47
N ALA A 447 45.06 -4.26 -25.03
CA ALA A 447 45.22 -2.97 -25.69
C ALA A 447 46.64 -2.44 -25.48
N ASP A 448 47.30 -2.06 -26.56
CA ASP A 448 48.58 -1.37 -26.56
C ASP A 448 48.41 -0.01 -27.25
N PRO A 449 48.49 1.11 -26.51
CA PRO A 449 48.34 2.46 -27.07
C PRO A 449 49.32 2.77 -28.20
N ASN A 450 50.47 2.08 -28.26
CA ASN A 450 51.52 2.31 -29.25
C ASN A 450 51.38 1.41 -30.48
N ASN A 451 50.43 0.45 -30.47
CA ASN A 451 50.21 -0.46 -31.58
C ASN A 451 48.79 -0.29 -32.16
N SER A 452 48.71 0.33 -33.33
CA SER A 452 47.45 0.55 -34.06
C SER A 452 46.73 -0.74 -34.50
N GLU A 453 47.43 -1.88 -34.49
CA GLU A 453 46.88 -3.20 -34.81
C GLU A 453 46.45 -4.00 -33.56
N SER A 454 46.54 -3.39 -32.37
CA SER A 454 46.05 -3.95 -31.11
C SER A 454 44.64 -3.45 -30.78
N LEU A 455 44.03 -3.97 -29.71
CA LEU A 455 42.73 -3.52 -29.23
C LEU A 455 42.75 -2.01 -28.91
N SER A 456 41.76 -1.27 -29.39
CA SER A 456 41.68 0.18 -29.14
C SER A 456 41.31 0.56 -27.70
N GLY A 457 40.68 -0.33 -26.94
CA GLY A 457 40.25 -0.09 -25.56
C GLY A 457 40.61 -1.22 -24.61
N ARG A 458 40.82 -0.86 -23.34
CA ARG A 458 41.25 -1.80 -22.28
C ARG A 458 40.20 -2.87 -21.97
N ASN A 459 38.92 -2.51 -21.98
CA ASN A 459 37.84 -3.44 -21.64
C ASN A 459 37.09 -3.84 -22.90
N VAL A 460 36.85 -5.13 -23.08
CA VAL A 460 35.99 -5.65 -24.16
C VAL A 460 34.59 -5.85 -23.60
N LEU A 461 33.57 -5.25 -24.22
CA LEU A 461 32.21 -5.16 -23.66
C LEU A 461 31.16 -6.04 -24.35
N PHE A 462 31.32 -6.34 -25.64
CA PHE A 462 30.42 -7.20 -26.41
C PHE A 462 31.11 -7.75 -27.66
N PHE A 463 30.53 -8.81 -28.23
CA PHE A 463 30.95 -9.46 -29.45
C PHE A 463 29.78 -9.56 -30.44
N HIS A 464 30.06 -9.42 -31.73
CA HIS A 464 29.09 -9.70 -32.79
C HIS A 464 29.78 -10.30 -34.03
N GLU A 465 29.39 -11.52 -34.43
CA GLU A 465 29.90 -12.14 -35.65
C GLU A 465 28.93 -11.84 -36.77
N ASP A 466 29.41 -11.16 -37.81
CA ASP A 466 28.59 -10.86 -38.98
C ASP A 466 28.45 -12.07 -39.91
N VAL A 467 27.56 -11.95 -40.91
CA VAL A 467 27.35 -13.00 -41.93
C VAL A 467 28.65 -13.37 -42.67
N SER A 468 29.60 -12.44 -42.77
CA SER A 468 30.92 -12.62 -43.40
C SER A 468 31.96 -13.26 -42.47
N ARG A 469 31.57 -13.69 -41.26
CA ARG A 469 32.43 -14.29 -40.22
C ARG A 469 33.50 -13.36 -39.65
N LEU A 470 33.37 -12.05 -39.86
CA LEU A 470 34.21 -11.06 -39.19
C LEU A 470 33.71 -10.84 -37.77
N MET A 471 34.66 -10.77 -36.85
CA MET A 471 34.36 -10.59 -35.44
C MET A 471 34.44 -9.11 -35.07
N TRP A 472 33.28 -8.51 -34.78
CA TRP A 472 33.15 -7.15 -34.30
C TRP A 472 33.21 -7.12 -32.78
N ILE A 473 34.03 -6.23 -32.23
CA ILE A 473 34.38 -6.18 -30.81
C ILE A 473 34.22 -4.76 -30.31
N GLY A 474 33.24 -4.55 -29.43
CA GLY A 474 33.07 -3.28 -28.73
C GLY A 474 34.05 -3.14 -27.58
N THR A 475 34.73 -2.00 -27.50
CA THR A 475 35.67 -1.73 -26.42
C THR A 475 35.34 -0.46 -25.65
N ALA A 476 35.75 -0.42 -24.39
CA ALA A 476 35.70 0.75 -23.53
C ALA A 476 37.07 1.07 -22.95
N ASP A 477 37.39 2.36 -22.88
CA ASP A 477 38.55 2.87 -22.16
C ASP A 477 38.17 4.11 -21.33
N PRO A 478 38.38 4.07 -20.01
CA PRO A 478 38.16 5.23 -19.13
C PRO A 478 38.87 6.52 -19.58
N ARG A 479 39.98 6.40 -20.34
CA ARG A 479 40.76 7.56 -20.81
C ARG A 479 40.08 8.34 -21.94
N PHE A 480 39.17 7.72 -22.68
CA PHE A 480 38.67 8.25 -23.95
C PHE A 480 37.14 8.33 -24.03
N ASN A 481 36.46 8.32 -22.87
CA ASN A 481 34.99 8.32 -22.77
C ASN A 481 34.34 7.25 -23.69
N GLY A 482 34.94 6.05 -23.72
CA GLY A 482 34.65 4.97 -24.67
C GLY A 482 35.92 4.39 -25.29
N GLY A 483 35.82 3.25 -26.00
CA GLY A 483 36.97 2.58 -26.63
C GLY A 483 36.85 2.40 -28.14
N GLY A 484 35.65 2.61 -28.70
CA GLY A 484 35.38 2.42 -30.13
C GLY A 484 35.15 0.96 -30.51
N LEU A 485 35.05 0.73 -31.82
CA LEU A 485 34.74 -0.57 -32.43
C LEU A 485 36.00 -1.19 -33.03
N ASN A 486 36.23 -2.48 -32.81
CA ASN A 486 37.32 -3.21 -33.43
C ASN A 486 36.77 -4.31 -34.32
N VAL A 487 37.45 -4.60 -35.41
CA VAL A 487 37.24 -5.79 -36.24
C VAL A 487 38.48 -6.65 -36.10
N PHE A 488 38.30 -7.90 -35.69
CA PHE A 488 39.39 -8.86 -35.58
C PHE A 488 39.49 -9.70 -36.84
N ASP A 489 40.68 -9.68 -37.45
CA ASP A 489 41.01 -10.56 -38.56
C ASP A 489 41.58 -11.88 -38.02
N LYS A 490 40.81 -12.96 -38.17
CA LYS A 490 41.14 -14.29 -37.67
C LYS A 490 42.37 -14.92 -38.34
N ASN A 491 42.73 -14.49 -39.55
CA ASN A 491 43.83 -15.08 -40.31
C ASN A 491 45.20 -14.57 -39.85
N ILE A 492 45.28 -13.28 -39.49
CA ILE A 492 46.52 -12.60 -39.11
C ILE A 492 46.61 -12.28 -37.61
N GLY A 493 45.51 -12.40 -36.87
CA GLY A 493 45.47 -12.15 -35.42
C GLY A 493 45.62 -10.66 -35.05
N LYS A 494 45.21 -9.76 -35.94
CA LYS A 494 45.33 -8.30 -35.80
C LYS A 494 43.96 -7.63 -35.74
N PHE A 495 43.92 -6.44 -35.14
CA PHE A 495 42.70 -5.65 -34.97
C PHE A 495 42.73 -4.42 -35.89
N LYS A 496 41.58 -4.12 -36.49
CA LYS A 496 41.33 -2.83 -37.15
C LYS A 496 40.33 -2.05 -36.31
N SER A 497 40.72 -0.88 -35.83
CA SER A 497 39.91 -0.05 -34.93
C SER A 497 39.22 1.12 -35.63
N TYR A 498 38.02 1.47 -35.14
CA TYR A 498 37.20 2.59 -35.59
C TYR A 498 36.80 3.43 -34.36
N ARG A 499 37.01 4.74 -34.43
CA ARG A 499 36.65 5.72 -33.38
C ARG A 499 35.74 6.81 -33.93
N CYS A 500 35.10 7.54 -33.04
CA CYS A 500 34.31 8.72 -33.34
C CYS A 500 35.24 9.83 -33.86
N GLU A 501 34.98 10.29 -35.07
CA GLU A 501 35.67 11.40 -35.73
C GLU A 501 34.83 12.69 -35.59
N PRO A 502 35.40 13.90 -35.73
CA PRO A 502 34.67 15.16 -35.57
C PRO A 502 33.46 15.32 -36.49
N ASP A 503 33.49 14.69 -37.66
CA ASP A 503 32.39 14.67 -38.64
C ASP A 503 31.31 13.61 -38.32
N ASN A 504 31.49 12.82 -37.26
CA ASN A 504 30.65 11.68 -36.87
C ASN A 504 30.37 10.71 -38.03
N ARG A 505 31.28 10.58 -39.01
CA ARG A 505 31.04 9.80 -40.23
C ARG A 505 30.91 8.30 -39.97
N PHE A 506 31.72 7.73 -39.07
CA PHE A 506 31.66 6.31 -38.72
C PHE A 506 30.91 6.01 -37.41
N LEU A 507 31.27 6.64 -36.29
CA LEU A 507 30.60 6.45 -34.99
C LEU A 507 29.97 7.77 -34.49
N LEU A 508 28.87 7.69 -33.75
CA LEU A 508 28.25 8.86 -33.07
C LEU A 508 28.89 9.14 -31.70
N ASN A 509 29.47 8.11 -31.10
CA ASN A 509 30.11 8.13 -29.81
C ASN A 509 31.08 6.94 -29.73
N ASN A 510 32.15 7.05 -28.93
CA ASN A 510 33.09 5.96 -28.66
C ASN A 510 32.53 4.92 -27.69
N ASN A 511 31.43 5.21 -27.00
CA ASN A 511 30.69 4.29 -26.16
C ASN A 511 29.62 3.56 -26.99
N ILE A 512 30.00 2.39 -27.49
CA ILE A 512 29.11 1.50 -28.23
C ILE A 512 28.62 0.46 -27.24
N ASN A 513 27.29 0.31 -27.15
CA ASN A 513 26.68 -0.61 -26.21
C ASN A 513 26.31 -1.93 -26.90
N PHE A 514 25.90 -1.88 -28.17
CA PHE A 514 25.35 -3.03 -28.88
C PHE A 514 25.50 -2.92 -30.40
N ILE A 515 25.60 -4.07 -31.07
CA ILE A 515 25.56 -4.20 -32.53
C ILE A 515 24.56 -5.27 -32.93
N TYR A 516 23.77 -4.98 -33.95
CA TYR A 516 22.83 -5.91 -34.56
C TYR A 516 22.95 -5.87 -36.08
N GLU A 517 22.89 -7.02 -36.75
CA GLU A 517 22.82 -7.11 -38.22
C GLU A 517 21.39 -7.49 -38.60
N ASP A 518 20.74 -6.65 -39.40
CA ASP A 518 19.37 -6.91 -39.87
C ASP A 518 19.33 -7.94 -41.01
N SER A 519 18.13 -8.44 -41.31
CA SER A 519 17.87 -9.39 -42.40
C SER A 519 18.31 -8.90 -43.79
N ASN A 520 18.49 -7.59 -43.98
CA ASN A 520 18.94 -6.98 -45.24
C ASN A 520 20.47 -6.81 -45.32
N GLY A 521 21.20 -7.12 -44.24
CA GLY A 521 22.65 -6.99 -44.11
C GLY A 521 23.15 -5.61 -43.69
N SER A 522 22.29 -4.75 -43.13
CA SER A 522 22.70 -3.47 -42.54
C SER A 522 23.12 -3.66 -41.09
N LEU A 523 24.16 -2.93 -40.67
CA LEU A 523 24.64 -2.93 -39.28
C LEU A 523 24.00 -1.79 -38.50
N TRP A 524 23.34 -2.15 -37.41
CA TRP A 524 22.72 -1.25 -36.46
C TRP A 524 23.62 -1.14 -35.23
N LEU A 525 24.04 0.08 -34.94
CA LEU A 525 24.96 0.43 -33.87
C LEU A 525 24.20 1.21 -32.80
N GLY A 526 24.00 0.58 -31.64
CA GLY A 526 23.51 1.25 -30.44
C GLY A 526 24.66 1.95 -29.72
N THR A 527 24.58 3.27 -29.58
CA THR A 527 25.61 4.07 -28.90
C THR A 527 25.02 4.82 -27.71
N GLY A 528 25.86 5.40 -26.85
CA GLY A 528 25.41 6.36 -25.85
C GLY A 528 24.87 7.68 -26.43
N GLY A 529 25.09 7.93 -27.72
CA GLY A 529 24.70 9.17 -28.42
C GLY A 529 23.54 9.04 -29.40
N GLY A 530 22.87 7.87 -29.44
CA GLY A 530 21.78 7.55 -30.35
C GLY A 530 22.00 6.25 -31.12
N LEU A 531 21.16 6.05 -32.13
CA LEU A 531 21.18 4.89 -33.01
C LEU A 531 21.84 5.26 -34.34
N LYS A 532 22.73 4.41 -34.84
CA LYS A 532 23.35 4.59 -36.15
C LYS A 532 23.21 3.34 -37.00
N VAL A 533 22.87 3.52 -38.27
CA VAL A 533 22.67 2.44 -39.23
C VAL A 533 23.69 2.57 -40.35
N PHE A 534 24.34 1.48 -40.68
CA PHE A 534 25.27 1.38 -41.80
C PHE A 534 24.77 0.35 -42.80
N ASN A 535 24.39 0.80 -43.99
CA ASN A 535 24.00 -0.09 -45.07
C ASN A 535 25.27 -0.56 -45.81
N LYS A 536 25.61 -1.84 -45.69
CA LYS A 536 26.81 -2.41 -46.32
C LYS A 536 26.77 -2.36 -47.86
N LYS A 537 25.57 -2.33 -48.47
CA LYS A 537 25.40 -2.36 -49.94
C LYS A 537 25.55 -0.96 -50.56
N THR A 538 24.95 0.05 -49.94
CA THR A 538 24.99 1.43 -50.44
C THR A 538 26.14 2.25 -49.86
N CYS A 539 26.82 1.73 -48.83
CA CYS A 539 27.83 2.45 -48.05
C CYS A 539 27.31 3.74 -47.39
N GLU A 540 26.01 3.85 -47.17
CA GLU A 540 25.38 5.00 -46.53
C GLU A 540 25.26 4.82 -45.02
N PHE A 541 25.38 5.94 -44.30
CA PHE A 541 25.18 6.02 -42.86
C PHE A 541 23.94 6.87 -42.55
N ARG A 542 23.09 6.38 -41.64
CA ARG A 542 21.94 7.12 -41.10
C ARG A 542 22.02 7.18 -39.59
N SER A 543 21.60 8.29 -39.00
CA SER A 543 21.66 8.49 -37.55
C SER A 543 20.34 9.00 -36.99
N PHE A 544 19.89 8.38 -35.91
CA PHE A 544 18.68 8.73 -35.19
C PHE A 544 19.02 9.10 -33.75
N ARG A 545 18.52 10.25 -33.31
CA ARG A 545 18.75 10.80 -31.97
C ARG A 545 17.41 11.17 -31.33
N SER A 546 17.41 11.20 -30.02
CA SER A 546 16.30 11.66 -29.22
C SER A 546 16.11 13.15 -29.34
N LYS A 547 14.87 13.56 -29.64
CA LYS A 547 14.43 14.96 -29.66
C LYS A 547 13.29 15.09 -28.63
N PRO A 548 13.49 15.82 -27.51
CA PRO A 548 12.54 15.84 -26.39
C PRO A 548 11.09 16.23 -26.73
N ASN A 549 10.89 16.99 -27.82
CA ASN A 549 9.58 17.50 -28.23
C ASN A 549 8.97 16.73 -29.41
N ASP A 550 9.63 15.67 -29.88
CA ASP A 550 9.19 14.89 -31.04
C ASP A 550 8.88 13.44 -30.60
N PRO A 551 7.61 13.08 -30.43
CA PRO A 551 7.21 11.73 -30.01
C PRO A 551 7.49 10.67 -31.08
N GLN A 552 7.78 11.08 -32.33
CA GLN A 552 8.17 10.20 -33.42
C GLN A 552 9.70 10.01 -33.51
N SER A 553 10.46 10.57 -32.55
CA SER A 553 11.90 10.37 -32.43
C SER A 553 12.23 9.32 -31.36
N LEU A 554 13.50 8.90 -31.32
CA LEU A 554 13.99 7.96 -30.31
C LEU A 554 13.75 8.50 -28.89
N SER A 555 13.20 7.70 -27.97
CA SER A 555 12.88 8.20 -26.63
C SER A 555 14.10 8.56 -25.78
N ASN A 556 15.24 7.90 -26.00
CA ASN A 556 16.49 8.17 -25.29
C ASN A 556 17.70 7.77 -26.14
N ASN A 557 18.77 8.58 -26.10
CA ASN A 557 19.98 8.35 -26.89
C ASN A 557 20.77 7.11 -26.48
N ASN A 558 20.62 6.62 -25.25
CA ASN A 558 21.38 5.48 -24.75
C ASN A 558 20.68 4.16 -25.13
N VAL A 559 21.03 3.61 -26.29
CA VAL A 559 20.46 2.36 -26.82
C VAL A 559 21.16 1.15 -26.21
N SER A 560 20.41 0.21 -25.64
CA SER A 560 20.95 -0.97 -24.94
C SER A 560 20.80 -2.28 -25.72
N CYS A 561 19.71 -2.44 -26.49
CA CYS A 561 19.43 -3.65 -27.26
C CYS A 561 18.57 -3.35 -28.48
N ILE A 562 18.69 -4.16 -29.52
CA ILE A 562 17.92 -4.06 -30.77
C ILE A 562 17.45 -5.47 -31.15
N LEU A 563 16.18 -5.57 -31.56
CA LEU A 563 15.56 -6.81 -32.01
C LEU A 563 14.70 -6.54 -33.25
N GLU A 564 14.99 -7.20 -34.37
CA GLU A 564 14.17 -7.13 -35.57
C GLU A 564 12.90 -7.96 -35.43
N SER A 565 11.78 -7.41 -35.87
CA SER A 565 10.51 -8.12 -36.05
C SER A 565 10.32 -8.43 -37.53
N GLY A 566 9.85 -9.64 -37.85
CA GLY A 566 9.72 -10.13 -39.24
C GLY A 566 8.73 -9.36 -40.13
N ASN A 567 8.10 -8.31 -39.62
CA ASN A 567 7.13 -7.44 -40.31
C ASN A 567 7.71 -6.08 -40.72
N GLY A 568 9.03 -5.89 -40.69
CA GLY A 568 9.67 -4.62 -41.04
C GLY A 568 9.70 -3.59 -39.90
N LEU A 569 9.39 -4.01 -38.68
CA LEU A 569 9.54 -3.21 -37.47
C LEU A 569 10.81 -3.61 -36.70
N MET A 570 11.41 -2.65 -36.01
CA MET A 570 12.50 -2.91 -35.07
C MET A 570 12.14 -2.48 -33.67
N TRP A 571 12.40 -3.35 -32.71
CA TRP A 571 12.27 -3.07 -31.29
C TRP A 571 13.61 -2.64 -30.72
N ILE A 572 13.64 -1.48 -30.09
CA ILE A 572 14.84 -0.84 -29.59
C ILE A 572 14.67 -0.53 -28.12
N ALA A 573 15.44 -1.19 -27.27
CA ALA A 573 15.49 -0.92 -25.84
C ALA A 573 16.45 0.23 -25.55
N THR A 574 16.06 1.09 -24.59
CA THR A 574 16.87 2.23 -24.18
C THR A 574 17.07 2.27 -22.67
N TYR A 575 18.17 2.89 -22.25
CA TYR A 575 18.53 3.07 -20.86
C TYR A 575 17.90 4.35 -20.28
N GLY A 576 16.58 4.32 -20.07
CA GLY A 576 15.82 5.39 -19.43
C GLY A 576 14.66 5.97 -20.26
N GLY A 577 14.48 5.51 -21.50
CA GLY A 577 13.35 5.88 -22.36
C GLY A 577 12.38 4.74 -22.64
N GLY A 578 12.49 3.61 -21.93
CA GLY A 578 11.67 2.42 -22.17
C GLY A 578 12.04 1.71 -23.47
N ILE A 579 11.04 1.16 -24.15
CA ILE A 579 11.20 0.53 -25.46
C ILE A 579 10.62 1.39 -26.58
N ASN A 580 11.26 1.34 -27.73
CA ASN A 580 10.80 1.97 -28.94
C ASN A 580 10.48 0.91 -29.98
N VAL A 581 9.39 1.09 -30.71
CA VAL A 581 9.18 0.45 -32.00
C VAL A 581 9.55 1.44 -33.09
N PHE A 582 10.30 0.97 -34.09
CA PHE A 582 10.77 1.75 -35.22
C PHE A 582 10.24 1.13 -36.51
N ASP A 583 9.53 1.93 -37.30
CA ASP A 583 9.13 1.56 -38.65
C ASP A 583 10.26 1.89 -39.62
N VAL A 584 10.89 0.85 -40.17
CA VAL A 584 12.06 0.99 -41.06
C VAL A 584 11.69 1.69 -42.37
N LYS A 585 10.44 1.58 -42.83
CA LYS A 585 9.98 2.17 -44.09
C LYS A 585 9.67 3.65 -43.96
N ASN A 586 8.98 4.03 -42.89
CA ASN A 586 8.52 5.40 -42.67
C ASN A 586 9.48 6.22 -41.79
N GLU A 587 10.50 5.58 -41.21
CA GLU A 587 11.53 6.17 -40.33
C GLU A 587 10.96 6.91 -39.10
N VAL A 588 9.86 6.40 -38.56
CA VAL A 588 9.18 6.95 -37.38
C VAL A 588 9.29 6.02 -36.18
N PHE A 589 9.43 6.61 -34.99
CA PHE A 589 9.47 5.90 -33.72
C PHE A 589 8.14 6.01 -32.99
N ARG A 590 7.87 5.05 -32.11
CA ARG A 590 6.91 5.16 -31.02
C ARG A 590 7.50 4.52 -29.78
N SER A 591 7.32 5.14 -28.63
CA SER A 591 7.84 4.62 -27.36
C SER A 591 6.74 4.08 -26.44
N PHE A 592 7.11 3.09 -25.63
CA PHE A 592 6.33 2.56 -24.52
C PHE A 592 7.16 2.68 -23.24
N THR A 593 6.57 3.30 -22.24
CA THR A 593 7.24 3.72 -20.99
C THR A 593 6.49 3.21 -19.76
N GLU A 594 6.95 3.59 -18.56
CA GLU A 594 6.24 3.33 -17.30
C GLU A 594 4.77 3.83 -17.32
N LYS A 595 4.47 4.90 -18.07
CA LYS A 595 3.10 5.41 -18.24
C LYS A 595 2.19 4.46 -19.00
N ASP A 596 2.76 3.56 -19.78
CA ASP A 596 2.05 2.57 -20.59
C ASP A 596 1.96 1.20 -19.89
N GLY A 597 2.62 1.05 -18.72
CA GLY A 597 2.59 -0.16 -17.90
C GLY A 597 3.93 -0.90 -17.76
N LEU A 598 5.01 -0.43 -18.40
CA LEU A 598 6.35 -1.01 -18.22
C LEU A 598 6.81 -0.87 -16.76
N SER A 599 7.49 -1.88 -16.20
CA SER A 599 7.90 -1.81 -14.78
C SER A 599 8.95 -0.73 -14.50
N ASN A 600 9.90 -0.51 -15.42
CA ASN A 600 10.85 0.59 -15.35
C ASN A 600 11.41 0.99 -16.72
N ASN A 601 11.65 2.29 -16.93
CA ASN A 601 12.16 2.84 -18.20
C ASN A 601 13.62 2.46 -18.52
N LYS A 602 14.41 1.94 -17.57
CA LYS A 602 15.76 1.43 -17.83
C LYS A 602 15.67 -0.04 -18.23
N VAL A 603 15.75 -0.30 -19.52
CA VAL A 603 15.69 -1.66 -20.08
C VAL A 603 17.11 -2.14 -20.42
N TYR A 604 17.52 -3.26 -19.84
CA TYR A 604 18.85 -3.85 -20.01
C TYR A 604 18.94 -4.86 -21.14
N GLY A 605 17.90 -5.69 -21.28
CA GLY A 605 17.86 -6.79 -22.22
C GLY A 605 16.46 -6.98 -22.79
N LEU A 606 16.40 -7.46 -24.02
CA LEU A 606 15.18 -7.67 -24.78
C LEU A 606 15.27 -9.01 -25.51
N LEU A 607 14.32 -9.91 -25.27
CA LEU A 607 14.21 -11.21 -25.94
C LEU A 607 12.77 -11.43 -26.43
N SER A 608 12.58 -12.05 -27.60
CA SER A 608 11.26 -12.48 -28.06
C SER A 608 10.97 -13.94 -27.75
N ASP A 609 9.74 -14.25 -27.36
CA ASP A 609 9.24 -15.63 -27.33
C ASP A 609 8.70 -16.07 -28.70
N ASN A 610 8.22 -17.32 -28.77
CA ASN A 610 7.74 -17.90 -30.03
C ASN A 610 6.33 -17.42 -30.43
N TYR A 611 5.64 -16.70 -29.54
CA TYR A 611 4.31 -16.12 -29.77
C TYR A 611 4.38 -14.62 -30.13
N GLY A 612 5.59 -14.06 -30.24
CA GLY A 612 5.82 -12.65 -30.54
C GLY A 612 5.73 -11.72 -29.34
N ASN A 613 5.65 -12.23 -28.10
CA ASN A 613 5.79 -11.39 -26.92
C ASN A 613 7.25 -11.06 -26.67
N LEU A 614 7.48 -9.91 -26.05
CA LEU A 614 8.80 -9.42 -25.69
C LEU A 614 9.02 -9.56 -24.18
N TRP A 615 10.18 -10.04 -23.79
CA TRP A 615 10.62 -10.18 -22.41
C TRP A 615 11.76 -9.20 -22.15
N LEU A 616 11.56 -8.37 -21.13
CA LEU A 616 12.40 -7.21 -20.85
C LEU A 616 12.96 -7.29 -19.44
N SER A 617 14.27 -7.14 -19.28
CA SER A 617 14.89 -6.97 -17.97
C SER A 617 15.10 -5.51 -17.63
N THR A 618 14.74 -5.15 -16.39
CA THR A 618 14.72 -3.75 -15.93
C THR A 618 15.33 -3.59 -14.54
N ASN A 619 15.35 -2.36 -14.01
CA ASN A 619 15.67 -2.09 -12.61
C ASN A 619 14.56 -2.47 -11.60
N LYS A 620 13.34 -2.74 -12.08
CA LYS A 620 12.18 -3.12 -11.26
C LYS A 620 11.57 -4.43 -11.78
N GLY A 621 12.40 -5.45 -11.95
CA GLY A 621 11.99 -6.79 -12.31
C GLY A 621 11.97 -7.07 -13.81
N LEU A 622 11.27 -8.14 -14.19
CA LEU A 622 11.03 -8.53 -15.59
C LEU A 622 9.67 -8.00 -16.05
N SER A 623 9.59 -7.53 -17.30
CA SER A 623 8.31 -7.22 -17.95
C SER A 623 8.11 -8.15 -19.14
N LYS A 624 6.93 -8.75 -19.27
CA LYS A 624 6.44 -9.38 -20.50
C LYS A 624 5.52 -8.38 -21.19
N PHE A 625 5.89 -7.96 -22.40
CA PHE A 625 5.08 -7.10 -23.24
C PHE A 625 4.47 -7.91 -24.36
N THR A 626 3.15 -7.86 -24.47
CA THR A 626 2.40 -8.36 -25.62
C THR A 626 2.10 -7.17 -26.52
N PRO A 627 2.81 -7.02 -27.66
CA PRO A 627 2.58 -5.93 -28.57
C PRO A 627 1.15 -5.99 -29.14
N PRO A 628 0.51 -4.84 -29.43
CA PRO A 628 -0.76 -4.84 -30.13
C PRO A 628 -0.57 -5.30 -31.59
N ALA A 629 -1.67 -5.68 -32.25
CA ALA A 629 -1.65 -6.10 -33.65
C ALA A 629 -1.01 -5.05 -34.58
N ASP A 630 -1.23 -3.76 -34.28
CA ASP A 630 -0.54 -2.63 -34.90
C ASP A 630 0.19 -1.80 -33.82
N PRO A 631 1.51 -2.02 -33.64
CA PRO A 631 2.35 -1.27 -32.72
C PRO A 631 2.54 0.20 -33.06
N MET A 632 2.25 0.64 -34.29
CA MET A 632 2.41 2.05 -34.68
C MET A 632 1.15 2.88 -34.40
N ASN A 633 -0.02 2.25 -34.22
CA ASN A 633 -1.25 2.95 -33.88
C ASN A 633 -1.29 3.43 -32.42
N ILE A 634 -1.28 4.76 -32.23
CA ILE A 634 -1.25 5.45 -30.91
C ILE A 634 -2.38 5.01 -29.97
N THR A 635 -3.56 4.64 -30.47
CA THR A 635 -4.68 4.20 -29.60
C THR A 635 -4.45 2.83 -28.98
N ASN A 636 -3.59 2.01 -29.56
CA ASN A 636 -3.33 0.64 -29.13
C ASN A 636 -2.07 0.58 -28.26
N LYS A 637 -2.21 0.38 -26.95
CA LYS A 637 -1.08 0.46 -26.00
C LYS A 637 -0.31 -0.86 -25.78
N GLY A 638 -0.82 -1.98 -26.27
CA GLY A 638 -0.30 -3.31 -25.90
C GLY A 638 -0.57 -3.63 -24.43
N VAL A 639 -0.11 -4.81 -23.96
CA VAL A 639 -0.31 -5.24 -22.57
C VAL A 639 1.03 -5.57 -21.93
N PHE A 640 1.29 -4.97 -20.76
CA PHE A 640 2.44 -5.30 -19.92
C PHE A 640 2.03 -6.19 -18.76
N ARG A 641 2.76 -7.28 -18.55
CA ARG A 641 2.71 -8.13 -17.35
C ARG A 641 4.07 -8.05 -16.67
N ASN A 642 4.11 -7.47 -15.47
CA ASN A 642 5.34 -7.23 -14.73
C ASN A 642 5.51 -8.26 -13.62
N TYR A 643 6.75 -8.70 -13.42
CA TYR A 643 7.16 -9.68 -12.43
C TYR A 643 8.28 -9.11 -11.56
N ASP A 644 8.25 -9.37 -10.27
CA ASP A 644 9.23 -8.89 -9.29
C ASP A 644 9.78 -10.04 -8.42
N ILE A 645 10.53 -9.71 -7.36
CA ILE A 645 11.09 -10.73 -6.45
C ILE A 645 10.04 -11.70 -5.89
N THR A 646 8.80 -11.26 -5.71
CA THR A 646 7.76 -12.11 -5.11
C THR A 646 7.26 -13.17 -6.10
N ASP A 647 7.46 -12.96 -7.41
CA ASP A 647 7.16 -13.94 -8.46
C ASP A 647 8.29 -14.98 -8.64
N GLY A 648 9.38 -14.86 -7.88
CA GLY A 648 10.54 -15.77 -7.89
C GLY A 648 11.78 -15.23 -8.60
N LEU A 649 11.88 -13.92 -8.84
CA LEU A 649 13.08 -13.31 -9.44
C LEU A 649 14.27 -13.27 -8.46
N GLN A 650 15.50 -13.28 -8.99
CA GLN A 650 16.74 -13.21 -8.18
C GLN A 650 16.86 -11.90 -7.39
N SER A 651 16.36 -10.82 -7.96
CA SER A 651 16.27 -9.47 -7.43
C SER A 651 15.37 -8.66 -8.37
N ASN A 652 14.92 -7.49 -7.93
CA ASN A 652 14.29 -6.52 -8.82
C ASN A 652 15.30 -5.90 -9.78
N GLU A 653 16.58 -5.84 -9.42
CA GLU A 653 17.61 -5.24 -10.24
C GLU A 653 18.31 -6.29 -11.13
N PHE A 654 18.17 -6.11 -12.45
CA PHE A 654 18.90 -6.86 -13.47
C PHE A 654 20.11 -6.10 -13.98
N ASN A 655 21.06 -6.81 -14.60
CA ASN A 655 22.28 -6.23 -15.11
C ASN A 655 22.28 -6.12 -16.64
N SER A 656 22.97 -5.09 -17.14
CA SER A 656 23.20 -4.91 -18.57
C SER A 656 23.99 -6.08 -19.15
N GLY A 657 23.60 -6.55 -20.34
CA GLY A 657 24.27 -7.64 -21.07
C GLY A 657 24.10 -9.05 -20.48
N ALA A 658 23.39 -9.19 -19.36
CA ALA A 658 23.13 -10.47 -18.71
C ALA A 658 21.80 -11.07 -19.20
N TYR A 659 21.64 -11.28 -20.51
CA TYR A 659 20.44 -11.90 -21.07
C TYR A 659 20.79 -12.80 -22.25
N PHE A 660 20.13 -13.94 -22.36
CA PHE A 660 20.38 -14.92 -23.42
C PHE A 660 19.15 -15.79 -23.70
N LYS A 661 18.90 -16.11 -24.97
CA LYS A 661 17.90 -17.11 -25.38
C LYS A 661 18.61 -18.25 -26.10
N ASN A 662 18.41 -19.47 -25.63
CA ASN A 662 19.00 -20.64 -26.28
C ASN A 662 18.16 -21.13 -27.47
N LYS A 663 18.69 -22.12 -28.20
CA LYS A 663 18.03 -22.71 -29.37
C LYS A 663 16.69 -23.38 -29.05
N ASN A 664 16.53 -23.86 -27.82
CA ASN A 664 15.31 -24.52 -27.36
C ASN A 664 14.24 -23.53 -26.86
N GLY A 665 14.49 -22.21 -26.97
CA GLY A 665 13.54 -21.18 -26.55
C GLY A 665 13.61 -20.81 -25.07
N ARG A 666 14.49 -21.44 -24.28
CA ARG A 666 14.72 -21.09 -22.87
C ARG A 666 15.43 -19.75 -22.77
N MET A 667 14.97 -18.90 -21.87
CA MET A 667 15.53 -17.58 -21.61
C MET A 667 16.29 -17.56 -20.30
N TYR A 668 17.33 -16.75 -20.25
CA TYR A 668 18.17 -16.49 -19.09
C TYR A 668 18.29 -14.99 -18.89
N PHE A 669 18.11 -14.52 -17.66
CA PHE A 669 18.28 -13.12 -17.28
C PHE A 669 19.05 -13.03 -15.97
N GLY A 670 20.20 -12.34 -15.97
CA GLY A 670 21.08 -12.17 -14.83
C GLY A 670 20.99 -10.79 -14.20
N GLY A 671 21.30 -10.71 -12.92
CA GLY A 671 21.34 -9.47 -12.16
C GLY A 671 22.31 -9.53 -10.99
N VAL A 672 22.00 -8.75 -9.96
CA VAL A 672 22.92 -8.51 -8.83
C VAL A 672 23.13 -9.74 -7.94
N ASN A 673 22.12 -10.61 -7.83
CA ASN A 673 22.08 -11.74 -6.89
C ASN A 673 21.90 -13.10 -7.58
N GLY A 674 22.16 -13.19 -8.88
CA GLY A 674 22.13 -14.43 -9.62
C GLY A 674 21.51 -14.28 -11.00
N PHE A 675 20.93 -15.36 -11.48
CA PHE A 675 20.15 -15.34 -12.71
C PHE A 675 18.88 -16.17 -12.61
N ASN A 676 17.87 -15.70 -13.34
CA ASN A 676 16.63 -16.41 -13.59
C ASN A 676 16.71 -17.17 -14.90
N PHE A 677 16.09 -18.35 -14.96
CA PHE A 677 15.92 -19.10 -16.20
C PHE A 677 14.55 -19.78 -16.25
N PHE A 678 13.94 -19.76 -17.44
CA PHE A 678 12.59 -20.28 -17.64
C PHE A 678 12.31 -20.49 -19.13
N HIS A 679 11.29 -21.28 -19.43
CA HIS A 679 10.70 -21.30 -20.76
C HIS A 679 9.50 -20.34 -20.76
N PRO A 680 9.33 -19.43 -21.75
CA PRO A 680 8.20 -18.49 -21.76
C PRO A 680 6.83 -19.17 -21.57
N ASP A 681 6.64 -20.33 -22.20
CA ASP A 681 5.42 -21.15 -22.15
C ASP A 681 5.13 -21.77 -20.77
N SER A 682 6.14 -21.88 -19.89
CA SER A 682 5.94 -22.37 -18.52
C SER A 682 5.44 -21.29 -17.58
N VAL A 683 5.53 -20.01 -17.97
CA VAL A 683 5.04 -18.89 -17.17
C VAL A 683 3.55 -18.70 -17.43
N LYS A 684 2.72 -19.22 -16.51
CA LYS A 684 1.26 -19.15 -16.58
C LYS A 684 0.71 -18.39 -15.39
N ASP A 685 -0.32 -17.60 -15.64
CA ASP A 685 -1.05 -16.87 -14.60
C ASP A 685 -2.09 -17.78 -13.93
N ASN A 686 -2.39 -17.51 -12.66
CA ASN A 686 -3.43 -18.20 -11.92
C ASN A 686 -4.83 -17.78 -12.45
N PRO A 687 -5.63 -18.70 -13.03
CA PRO A 687 -6.95 -18.37 -13.58
C PRO A 687 -8.03 -18.12 -12.52
N TYR A 688 -7.71 -18.31 -11.22
CA TYR A 688 -8.67 -18.14 -10.14
C TYR A 688 -9.20 -16.70 -10.07
N GLN A 689 -10.52 -16.55 -10.18
CA GLN A 689 -11.24 -15.29 -9.99
C GLN A 689 -11.68 -15.18 -8.53
N PRO A 690 -11.05 -14.31 -7.72
CA PRO A 690 -11.36 -14.22 -6.30
C PRO A 690 -12.72 -13.55 -6.06
N PRO A 691 -13.50 -13.99 -5.05
CA PRO A 691 -14.65 -13.24 -4.58
C PRO A 691 -14.20 -11.90 -3.97
N VAL A 692 -15.05 -10.88 -4.10
CA VAL A 692 -14.79 -9.53 -3.62
C VAL A 692 -15.83 -9.22 -2.56
N VAL A 693 -15.40 -8.74 -1.40
CA VAL A 693 -16.28 -8.47 -0.26
C VAL A 693 -16.15 -7.01 0.15
N ILE A 694 -17.25 -6.41 0.61
CA ILE A 694 -17.23 -5.14 1.32
C ILE A 694 -16.98 -5.50 2.80
N SER A 695 -15.78 -5.21 3.29
CA SER A 695 -15.31 -5.69 4.59
C SER A 695 -15.63 -4.76 5.74
N ASP A 696 -15.75 -3.45 5.46
CA ASP A 696 -16.10 -2.44 6.46
C ASP A 696 -16.92 -1.32 5.82
N PHE A 697 -17.76 -0.69 6.62
CA PHE A 697 -18.50 0.50 6.27
C PHE A 697 -18.28 1.54 7.38
N GLN A 698 -17.88 2.74 6.99
CA GLN A 698 -17.47 3.78 7.93
C GLN A 698 -18.29 5.03 7.72
N VAL A 699 -18.76 5.64 8.81
CA VAL A 699 -19.43 6.95 8.82
C VAL A 699 -18.56 7.90 9.63
N PHE A 700 -18.19 9.05 9.05
CA PHE A 700 -17.22 9.99 9.64
C PHE A 700 -15.90 9.32 10.09
N ASN A 701 -15.38 8.38 9.29
CA ASN A 701 -14.18 7.56 9.56
C ASN A 701 -14.29 6.67 10.81
N GLN A 702 -15.50 6.37 11.27
CA GLN A 702 -15.76 5.40 12.33
C GLN A 702 -16.44 4.17 11.74
N SER A 703 -15.85 2.99 11.95
CA SER A 703 -16.45 1.71 11.54
C SER A 703 -17.81 1.51 12.21
N VAL A 704 -18.80 1.12 11.41
CA VAL A 704 -20.17 0.89 11.85
C VAL A 704 -20.25 -0.52 12.47
N GLY A 705 -20.68 -0.60 13.73
CA GLY A 705 -20.84 -1.85 14.47
C GLY A 705 -22.07 -2.64 14.04
N ILE A 706 -22.27 -3.82 14.63
CA ILE A 706 -23.47 -4.64 14.42
C ILE A 706 -24.29 -4.64 15.71
N ALA A 707 -25.58 -4.39 15.60
CA ALA A 707 -26.53 -4.62 16.67
C ALA A 707 -27.87 -5.04 16.08
N HIS A 708 -28.23 -6.30 16.35
CA HIS A 708 -29.40 -6.94 15.76
C HIS A 708 -30.69 -6.26 16.22
N ILE A 709 -31.41 -5.65 15.27
CA ILE A 709 -32.75 -5.08 15.45
C ILE A 709 -33.58 -5.59 14.28
N ASP A 710 -34.57 -6.45 14.57
CA ASP A 710 -35.44 -7.03 13.57
C ASP A 710 -36.13 -5.97 12.70
N GLY A 711 -35.96 -6.09 11.38
CA GLY A 711 -36.66 -5.26 10.39
C GLY A 711 -36.10 -3.84 10.20
N CYS A 712 -34.96 -3.48 10.80
CA CYS A 712 -34.35 -2.17 10.64
C CYS A 712 -33.17 -2.22 9.65
N ASN A 713 -33.23 -1.49 8.54
CA ASN A 713 -32.09 -1.30 7.60
C ASN A 713 -31.49 0.11 7.72
N GLU A 714 -31.98 0.91 8.66
CA GLU A 714 -31.45 2.25 8.95
C GLU A 714 -30.23 2.15 9.85
N ILE A 715 -29.23 2.98 9.58
CA ILE A 715 -28.14 3.16 10.52
C ILE A 715 -28.70 3.84 11.76
N TYR A 716 -28.56 3.18 12.92
CA TYR A 716 -28.95 3.77 14.17
C TYR A 716 -27.71 4.23 14.94
N ARG A 717 -27.84 5.38 15.63
CA ARG A 717 -26.79 5.95 16.47
C ARG A 717 -27.14 5.74 17.94
N LYS A 718 -26.21 5.16 18.72
CA LYS A 718 -26.31 5.02 20.18
C LYS A 718 -24.96 5.28 20.81
N ASN A 719 -24.93 6.15 21.82
CA ASN A 719 -23.69 6.54 22.52
C ASN A 719 -22.57 7.00 21.56
N ASP A 720 -22.92 7.82 20.56
CA ASP A 720 -21.99 8.32 19.53
C ASP A 720 -21.31 7.25 18.66
N GLN A 721 -21.85 6.03 18.62
CA GLN A 721 -21.46 4.99 17.68
C GLN A 721 -22.60 4.64 16.74
N TYR A 722 -22.24 4.27 15.51
CA TYR A 722 -23.15 3.85 14.45
C TYR A 722 -23.25 2.33 14.42
N TYR A 723 -24.45 1.82 14.15
CA TYR A 723 -24.71 0.38 14.08
C TYR A 723 -25.60 0.03 12.89
N LEU A 724 -25.32 -1.13 12.27
CA LEU A 724 -26.17 -1.83 11.31
C LEU A 724 -26.89 -2.99 12.01
N SER A 725 -28.04 -3.40 11.47
CA SER A 725 -28.79 -4.56 11.97
C SER A 725 -28.10 -5.90 11.71
N GLN A 726 -27.24 -5.95 10.70
CA GLN A 726 -26.48 -7.13 10.30
C GLN A 726 -25.11 -6.74 9.74
N SER A 727 -24.25 -7.73 9.53
CA SER A 727 -22.91 -7.57 8.96
C SER A 727 -22.97 -6.86 7.60
N ILE A 728 -22.00 -5.98 7.34
CA ILE A 728 -21.87 -5.28 6.05
C ILE A 728 -21.71 -6.25 4.88
N ILE A 729 -21.14 -7.44 5.12
CA ILE A 729 -20.96 -8.48 4.11
C ILE A 729 -22.31 -9.01 3.60
N GLU A 730 -23.31 -9.09 4.48
CA GLU A 730 -24.67 -9.59 4.22
C GLU A 730 -25.65 -8.46 3.89
N THR A 731 -25.22 -7.19 3.99
CA THR A 731 -26.11 -6.03 3.87
C THR A 731 -26.37 -5.68 2.40
N GLU A 732 -27.62 -5.79 1.97
CA GLU A 732 -28.01 -5.38 0.61
C GLU A 732 -28.32 -3.89 0.46
N THR A 733 -28.76 -3.22 1.52
CA THR A 733 -29.25 -1.83 1.48
C THR A 733 -28.89 -1.11 2.76
N ILE A 734 -28.29 0.08 2.61
CA ILE A 734 -27.89 0.98 3.68
C ILE A 734 -28.70 2.26 3.53
N ILE A 735 -29.44 2.65 4.57
CA ILE A 735 -30.20 3.90 4.60
C ILE A 735 -29.47 4.92 5.47
N LEU A 736 -29.13 6.06 4.89
CA LEU A 736 -28.44 7.19 5.52
C LEU A 736 -29.37 8.40 5.62
N SER A 737 -29.32 9.10 6.75
CA SER A 737 -29.88 10.44 6.89
C SER A 737 -28.97 11.47 6.20
N TYR A 738 -29.54 12.62 5.83
CA TYR A 738 -28.80 13.77 5.31
C TYR A 738 -27.69 14.28 6.26
N THR A 739 -27.73 13.88 7.53
CA THR A 739 -26.73 14.20 8.56
C THR A 739 -25.47 13.35 8.43
N GLU A 740 -25.54 12.12 7.92
CA GLU A 740 -24.38 11.25 7.71
C GLU A 740 -23.71 11.56 6.36
N SER A 741 -23.21 12.78 6.22
CA SER A 741 -22.76 13.29 4.93
C SER A 741 -21.40 12.76 4.47
N VAL A 742 -20.67 12.02 5.30
CA VAL A 742 -19.37 11.42 4.96
C VAL A 742 -19.40 9.94 5.30
N PHE A 743 -19.22 9.10 4.28
CA PHE A 743 -19.13 7.66 4.46
C PHE A 743 -18.08 7.03 3.53
N SER A 744 -17.53 5.90 3.96
CA SER A 744 -16.52 5.15 3.22
C SER A 744 -16.83 3.66 3.21
N PHE A 745 -16.52 3.00 2.09
CA PHE A 745 -16.51 1.55 1.97
C PHE A 745 -15.08 1.04 1.99
N GLU A 746 -14.79 0.03 2.80
CA GLU A 746 -13.59 -0.80 2.64
C GLU A 746 -13.97 -2.11 1.94
N PHE A 747 -13.13 -2.55 1.01
CA PHE A 747 -13.38 -3.75 0.21
C PHE A 747 -12.10 -4.56 -0.03
N LYS A 748 -12.26 -5.87 -0.16
CA LYS A 748 -11.15 -6.84 -0.24
C LYS A 748 -11.44 -7.92 -1.28
N SER A 749 -10.40 -8.32 -2.00
CA SER A 749 -10.39 -9.43 -2.94
C SER A 749 -9.77 -10.63 -2.23
N LEU A 750 -10.53 -11.72 -2.06
CA LEU A 750 -10.14 -12.89 -1.27
C LEU A 750 -9.20 -13.81 -2.08
N SER A 751 -8.01 -13.28 -2.35
CA SER A 751 -6.87 -13.96 -2.96
C SER A 751 -5.63 -13.73 -2.09
N TYR A 752 -5.07 -14.81 -1.57
CA TYR A 752 -4.20 -14.77 -0.40
C TYR A 752 -2.69 -14.75 -0.70
N TRP A 753 -2.24 -15.29 -1.83
CA TRP A 753 -0.80 -15.47 -2.11
C TRP A 753 0.00 -14.16 -2.09
N HIS A 754 -0.31 -13.22 -2.99
CA HIS A 754 0.24 -11.85 -3.03
C HIS A 754 -0.88 -10.82 -2.97
N SER A 755 -1.59 -10.78 -1.83
CA SER A 755 -2.74 -9.89 -1.64
C SER A 755 -2.37 -8.41 -1.82
N GLU A 756 -1.13 -8.02 -1.56
CA GLU A 756 -0.59 -6.68 -1.80
C GLU A 756 -0.60 -6.25 -3.27
N LYS A 757 -0.65 -7.20 -4.21
CA LYS A 757 -0.70 -6.95 -5.66
C LYS A 757 -2.12 -7.00 -6.24
N ASN A 758 -3.13 -7.39 -5.46
CA ASN A 758 -4.52 -7.42 -5.92
C ASN A 758 -4.94 -6.00 -6.36
N GLN A 759 -5.63 -5.91 -7.49
CA GLN A 759 -6.11 -4.65 -8.05
C GLN A 759 -7.61 -4.49 -7.83
N TYR A 760 -8.07 -3.23 -7.73
CA TYR A 760 -9.47 -2.90 -7.45
C TYR A 760 -10.01 -1.82 -8.36
N ALA A 761 -11.32 -1.90 -8.63
CA ALA A 761 -12.08 -0.85 -9.29
C ALA A 761 -13.46 -0.74 -8.65
N TYR A 762 -13.94 0.48 -8.46
CA TYR A 762 -15.25 0.74 -7.88
C TYR A 762 -16.01 1.81 -8.66
N LYS A 763 -17.34 1.87 -8.44
CA LYS A 763 -18.24 2.85 -9.03
C LYS A 763 -19.46 3.04 -8.14
N LEU A 764 -19.85 4.28 -7.87
CA LEU A 764 -21.16 4.60 -7.29
C LEU A 764 -22.15 4.97 -8.40
N GLU A 765 -23.01 4.04 -8.79
CA GLU A 765 -24.05 4.30 -9.78
C GLU A 765 -25.01 5.37 -9.26
N GLY A 766 -25.31 6.36 -10.11
CA GLY A 766 -26.03 7.58 -9.72
C GLY A 766 -25.12 8.78 -9.43
N PHE A 767 -23.80 8.57 -9.30
CA PHE A 767 -22.81 9.63 -9.08
C PHE A 767 -21.62 9.52 -10.05
N ASP A 768 -20.98 8.36 -10.13
CA ASP A 768 -19.85 8.10 -11.01
C ASP A 768 -20.32 7.66 -12.41
N ASN A 769 -19.74 8.27 -13.46
CA ASN A 769 -20.04 7.90 -14.86
C ASN A 769 -19.29 6.63 -15.30
N GLU A 770 -18.04 6.48 -14.89
CA GLU A 770 -17.12 5.40 -15.30
C GLU A 770 -16.55 4.65 -14.09
N TRP A 771 -15.94 3.48 -14.32
CA TRP A 771 -15.23 2.75 -13.27
C TRP A 771 -13.96 3.49 -12.84
N ILE A 772 -13.76 3.63 -11.53
CA ILE A 772 -12.56 4.21 -10.94
C ILE A 772 -11.58 3.08 -10.60
N TYR A 773 -10.51 2.94 -11.37
CA TYR A 773 -9.43 2.00 -11.10
C TYR A 773 -8.48 2.59 -10.07
N CYS A 774 -8.46 2.00 -8.86
CA CYS A 774 -7.72 2.54 -7.71
C CYS A 774 -6.46 1.74 -7.36
N GLY A 775 -6.02 0.87 -8.27
CA GLY A 775 -4.83 0.05 -8.08
C GLY A 775 -4.98 -0.87 -6.87
N THR A 776 -4.06 -0.78 -5.92
CA THR A 776 -4.06 -1.58 -4.68
C THR A 776 -4.84 -0.92 -3.53
N ARG A 777 -5.43 0.27 -3.73
CA ARG A 777 -6.22 0.96 -2.70
C ARG A 777 -7.55 0.22 -2.47
N ARG A 778 -7.89 0.02 -1.20
CA ARG A 778 -9.01 -0.82 -0.73
C ARG A 778 -10.19 -0.06 -0.13
N PHE A 779 -10.24 1.25 -0.31
CA PHE A 779 -11.34 2.05 0.21
C PHE A 779 -11.80 3.10 -0.79
N ALA A 780 -13.08 3.48 -0.68
CA ALA A 780 -13.73 4.54 -1.43
C ALA A 780 -14.55 5.40 -0.48
N THR A 781 -14.33 6.72 -0.53
CA THR A 781 -14.99 7.70 0.35
C THR A 781 -15.86 8.63 -0.49
N TYR A 782 -17.10 8.85 -0.05
CA TYR A 782 -18.03 9.81 -0.65
C TYR A 782 -18.45 10.84 0.38
N THR A 783 -18.62 12.08 -0.08
CA THR A 783 -18.96 13.22 0.78
C THR A 783 -20.07 14.06 0.16
N ASN A 784 -20.99 14.53 1.00
CA ASN A 784 -22.07 15.47 0.68
C ASN A 784 -22.85 15.11 -0.59
N LEU A 785 -23.22 13.83 -0.75
CA LEU A 785 -24.08 13.39 -1.84
C LEU A 785 -25.50 13.93 -1.68
N ASP A 786 -26.17 14.19 -2.81
CA ASP A 786 -27.56 14.61 -2.83
C ASP A 786 -28.49 13.47 -2.34
N PRO A 787 -29.68 13.79 -1.80
CA PRO A 787 -30.67 12.78 -1.46
C PRO A 787 -31.10 11.98 -2.70
N GLY A 788 -31.09 10.65 -2.58
CA GLY A 788 -31.36 9.77 -3.71
C GLY A 788 -30.98 8.32 -3.44
N GLU A 789 -31.20 7.49 -4.46
CA GLU A 789 -30.85 6.07 -4.48
C GLU A 789 -29.55 5.88 -5.28
N TYR A 790 -28.58 5.20 -4.69
CA TYR A 790 -27.28 4.92 -5.29
C TYR A 790 -26.97 3.43 -5.19
N VAL A 791 -26.11 2.92 -6.08
CA VAL A 791 -25.59 1.54 -5.98
C VAL A 791 -24.07 1.59 -6.01
N PHE A 792 -23.46 1.25 -4.88
CA PHE A 792 -22.01 1.09 -4.83
C PHE A 792 -21.65 -0.28 -5.40
N ARG A 793 -20.80 -0.31 -6.43
CA ARG A 793 -20.25 -1.52 -7.04
C ARG A 793 -18.75 -1.55 -6.87
N VAL A 794 -18.22 -2.73 -6.61
CA VAL A 794 -16.78 -2.97 -6.53
C VAL A 794 -16.42 -4.30 -7.20
N LYS A 795 -15.31 -4.31 -7.92
CA LYS A 795 -14.67 -5.51 -8.46
C LYS A 795 -13.19 -5.51 -8.11
N GLY A 796 -12.59 -6.69 -8.16
CA GLY A 796 -11.21 -6.92 -7.78
C GLY A 796 -10.57 -8.04 -8.59
N SER A 797 -9.25 -8.04 -8.62
CA SER A 797 -8.44 -9.07 -9.25
C SER A 797 -7.65 -9.88 -8.23
N ASN A 798 -7.09 -11.00 -8.69
CA ASN A 798 -5.96 -11.64 -8.00
C ASN A 798 -4.64 -10.89 -8.32
N HIS A 799 -3.52 -11.39 -7.77
CA HIS A 799 -2.18 -10.83 -8.01
C HIS A 799 -1.70 -10.95 -9.47
N ASP A 800 -2.35 -11.82 -10.25
CA ASP A 800 -2.09 -12.03 -11.66
C ASP A 800 -2.88 -11.12 -12.60
N GLY A 801 -3.77 -10.30 -12.05
CA GLY A 801 -4.60 -9.38 -12.84
C GLY A 801 -5.81 -10.07 -13.47
N VAL A 802 -6.20 -11.25 -12.99
CA VAL A 802 -7.45 -11.90 -13.38
C VAL A 802 -8.59 -11.29 -12.57
N TRP A 803 -9.48 -10.56 -13.24
CA TRP A 803 -10.58 -9.81 -12.63
C TRP A 803 -11.83 -10.66 -12.44
N ASN A 804 -12.48 -10.50 -11.28
CA ASN A 804 -13.86 -10.95 -11.08
C ASN A 804 -14.81 -9.83 -11.52
N GLU A 805 -15.31 -9.91 -12.75
CA GLU A 805 -16.19 -8.89 -13.34
C GLU A 805 -17.60 -8.85 -12.73
N LYS A 806 -18.04 -9.93 -12.06
CA LYS A 806 -19.31 -9.94 -11.34
C LYS A 806 -19.29 -8.96 -10.16
N GLY A 807 -18.17 -8.93 -9.44
CA GLY A 807 -17.96 -8.07 -8.28
C GLY A 807 -19.01 -8.23 -7.18
N THR A 808 -19.14 -7.20 -6.35
CA THR A 808 -20.11 -7.07 -5.25
C THR A 808 -20.74 -5.69 -5.26
N SER A 809 -21.97 -5.59 -4.78
CA SER A 809 -22.71 -4.33 -4.75
C SER A 809 -23.61 -4.18 -3.54
N VAL A 810 -23.77 -2.94 -3.07
CA VAL A 810 -24.69 -2.55 -1.99
C VAL A 810 -25.48 -1.32 -2.42
N ARG A 811 -26.79 -1.29 -2.13
CA ARG A 811 -27.64 -0.12 -2.35
C ARG A 811 -27.47 0.88 -1.21
N VAL A 812 -27.41 2.17 -1.54
CA VAL A 812 -27.26 3.25 -0.58
C VAL A 812 -28.36 4.27 -0.84
N THR A 813 -29.23 4.46 0.15
CA THR A 813 -30.35 5.40 0.08
C THR A 813 -30.05 6.58 1.00
N ILE A 814 -30.01 7.80 0.45
CA ILE A 814 -29.79 9.04 1.22
C ILE A 814 -31.12 9.78 1.36
N LEU A 815 -31.61 9.89 2.59
CA LEU A 815 -32.88 10.54 2.90
C LEU A 815 -32.77 12.08 2.79
N PRO A 816 -33.79 12.76 2.25
CA PRO A 816 -33.78 14.22 2.16
C PRO A 816 -33.91 14.88 3.53
N PRO A 817 -33.30 16.07 3.74
CA PRO A 817 -33.54 16.83 4.95
C PRO A 817 -35.00 17.25 5.07
N PRO A 818 -35.55 17.42 6.29
CA PRO A 818 -36.97 17.72 6.51
C PRO A 818 -37.48 18.91 5.70
N TRP A 819 -36.66 19.94 5.45
CA TRP A 819 -37.01 21.14 4.67
C TRP A 819 -37.03 20.94 3.14
N LYS A 820 -36.55 19.81 2.61
CA LYS A 820 -36.64 19.44 1.18
C LYS A 820 -37.71 18.38 0.90
N THR A 821 -38.59 18.11 1.86
CA THR A 821 -39.68 17.15 1.72
C THR A 821 -40.91 17.75 1.01
N TRP A 822 -41.76 16.90 0.43
CA TRP A 822 -42.97 17.35 -0.27
C TRP A 822 -43.93 18.14 0.65
N TRP A 823 -44.03 17.77 1.93
CA TRP A 823 -44.87 18.48 2.90
C TRP A 823 -44.26 19.83 3.29
N ALA A 824 -42.92 19.95 3.34
CA ALA A 824 -42.25 21.23 3.57
C ALA A 824 -42.50 22.19 2.39
N TYR A 825 -42.44 21.71 1.15
CA TYR A 825 -42.87 22.49 -0.01
C TYR A 825 -44.34 22.89 0.05
N GLY A 826 -45.21 22.01 0.57
CA GLY A 826 -46.60 22.35 0.88
C GLY A 826 -46.73 23.50 1.89
N LEU A 827 -45.98 23.46 2.98
CA LEU A 827 -45.92 24.53 3.99
C LEU A 827 -45.34 25.83 3.41
N TYR A 828 -44.32 25.77 2.56
CA TYR A 828 -43.80 26.93 1.85
C TYR A 828 -44.84 27.53 0.93
N GLY A 829 -45.59 26.69 0.20
CA GLY A 829 -46.73 27.12 -0.61
C GLY A 829 -47.80 27.82 0.23
N ILE A 830 -48.19 27.25 1.37
CA ILE A 830 -49.15 27.86 2.30
C ILE A 830 -48.62 29.18 2.87
N ALA A 831 -47.34 29.25 3.25
CA ALA A 831 -46.71 30.46 3.75
C ALA A 831 -46.67 31.56 2.69
N VAL A 832 -46.37 31.21 1.43
CA VAL A 832 -46.41 32.14 0.29
C VAL A 832 -47.85 32.59 0.00
N LEU A 833 -48.82 31.68 -0.01
CA LEU A 833 -50.23 32.04 -0.19
C LEU A 833 -50.75 32.92 0.96
N GLY A 834 -50.34 32.62 2.19
CA GLY A 834 -50.63 33.42 3.38
C GLY A 834 -49.98 34.80 3.33
N PHE A 835 -48.73 34.88 2.84
CA PHE A 835 -48.03 36.13 2.59
C PHE A 835 -48.74 36.95 1.49
N LEU A 836 -49.09 36.33 0.36
CA LEU A 836 -49.83 36.98 -0.72
C LEU A 836 -51.22 37.44 -0.27
N TYR A 837 -51.92 36.63 0.53
CA TYR A 837 -53.20 37.00 1.14
C TYR A 837 -53.03 38.17 2.11
N SER A 838 -52.00 38.15 2.95
CA SER A 838 -51.67 39.24 3.88
C SER A 838 -51.28 40.51 3.13
N ALA A 839 -50.46 40.41 2.08
CA ALA A 839 -50.09 41.51 1.19
C ALA A 839 -51.32 42.09 0.48
N ARG A 840 -52.22 41.23 -0.01
CA ARG A 840 -53.49 41.66 -0.62
C ARG A 840 -54.42 42.32 0.38
N ARG A 841 -54.51 41.79 1.61
CA ARG A 841 -55.25 42.43 2.71
C ARG A 841 -54.64 43.76 3.11
N PHE A 842 -53.31 43.85 3.12
CA PHE A 842 -52.58 45.08 3.38
C PHE A 842 -52.84 46.13 2.29
N GLU A 843 -52.86 45.71 1.02
CA GLU A 843 -53.17 46.57 -0.13
C GLU A 843 -54.62 47.06 -0.10
N LEU A 844 -55.60 46.18 0.18
CA LEU A 844 -57.00 46.57 0.37
C LEU A 844 -57.19 47.49 1.59
N ASN A 845 -56.44 47.27 2.67
CA ASN A 845 -56.43 48.17 3.82
C ASN A 845 -55.74 49.52 3.50
N ARG A 846 -54.75 49.52 2.61
CA ARG A 846 -54.10 50.74 2.09
C ARG A 846 -55.06 51.54 1.22
N GLU A 847 -55.85 50.88 0.36
CA GLU A 847 -56.90 51.53 -0.42
C GLU A 847 -57.98 52.16 0.48
N ARG A 848 -58.43 51.43 1.52
CA ARG A 848 -59.38 51.96 2.52
C ARG A 848 -58.82 53.13 3.31
N LYS A 849 -57.53 53.07 3.68
CA LYS A 849 -56.84 54.19 4.36
C LYS A 849 -56.66 55.39 3.42
N ASN A 850 -56.35 55.18 2.15
CA ASN A 850 -56.19 56.27 1.17
C ASN A 850 -57.53 56.99 0.91
N ALA A 851 -58.65 56.26 0.93
CA ALA A 851 -59.98 56.87 0.87
C ALA A 851 -60.28 57.75 2.09
N GLN A 852 -59.90 57.30 3.30
CA GLN A 852 -60.00 58.10 4.54
C GLN A 852 -59.03 59.29 4.56
N ILE A 853 -57.84 59.14 3.96
CA ILE A 853 -56.83 60.21 3.85
C ILE A 853 -57.34 61.36 2.98
N LYS A 854 -58.02 61.06 1.87
CA LYS A 854 -58.58 62.07 0.96
C LYS A 854 -59.69 62.92 1.62
N GLU A 855 -60.43 62.32 2.54
CA GLU A 855 -61.44 63.01 3.38
C GLU A 855 -60.78 63.85 4.50
N SER A 856 -59.60 63.43 4.98
CA SER A 856 -58.81 64.14 5.97
C SER A 856 -57.93 65.28 5.41
N GLU A 857 -57.52 65.22 4.15
CA GLU A 857 -56.73 66.25 3.44
C GLU A 857 -57.48 67.58 3.32
N LEU A 858 -58.79 67.53 3.09
CA LEU A 858 -59.67 68.70 3.05
C LEU A 858 -59.84 69.39 4.42
N ARG A 859 -59.69 68.64 5.52
CA ARG A 859 -59.74 69.19 6.89
C ARG A 859 -58.35 69.61 7.40
N ALA A 860 -57.28 69.08 6.82
CA ALA A 860 -55.89 69.31 7.25
C ALA A 860 -55.29 70.64 6.75
N GLN A 861 -55.80 71.23 5.67
CA GLN A 861 -55.41 72.59 5.24
C GLN A 861 -55.68 73.69 6.29
N ALA A 862 -56.54 73.42 7.29
CA ALA A 862 -56.85 74.34 8.38
C ALA A 862 -56.00 74.13 9.66
N ALA A 863 -55.19 73.06 9.73
CA ALA A 863 -54.39 72.71 10.90
C ALA A 863 -52.88 72.63 10.60
N GLU A 864 -52.46 73.20 9.46
CA GLU A 864 -51.10 73.16 8.93
C GLU A 864 -50.11 74.08 9.68
N ALA A 865 -50.56 74.82 10.70
CA ALA A 865 -49.76 75.80 11.41
C ALA A 865 -49.08 75.31 12.71
N THR A 866 -49.39 74.13 13.25
CA THR A 866 -49.01 73.83 14.66
C THR A 866 -48.34 72.48 14.94
N SER A 867 -48.10 71.60 13.96
CA SER A 867 -47.53 70.28 14.29
C SER A 867 -46.57 69.71 13.24
N ARG A 868 -45.62 70.55 12.81
CA ARG A 868 -44.49 70.13 11.95
C ARG A 868 -43.29 69.55 12.74
N ALA A 869 -43.51 68.95 13.90
CA ALA A 869 -42.43 68.33 14.68
C ALA A 869 -42.82 66.97 15.29
N ALA A 870 -41.96 65.98 15.02
CA ALA A 870 -41.62 64.81 15.84
C ALA A 870 -42.12 63.39 15.46
N LYS A 871 -43.22 63.20 14.73
CA LYS A 871 -43.92 61.90 14.62
C LYS A 871 -43.29 60.67 13.92
N ALA A 872 -42.72 60.82 12.70
CA ALA A 872 -42.94 59.76 11.69
C ALA A 872 -41.76 59.39 10.74
N GLN A 873 -40.51 59.37 11.22
CA GLN A 873 -39.39 58.71 10.52
C GLN A 873 -38.65 57.66 11.35
N SER A 874 -39.07 57.37 12.60
CA SER A 874 -38.29 56.55 13.52
C SER A 874 -38.51 55.03 13.44
N LYS A 875 -39.42 54.49 12.61
CA LYS A 875 -39.79 53.06 12.66
C LYS A 875 -39.33 52.19 11.49
N ILE A 876 -38.85 52.78 10.40
CA ILE A 876 -38.33 52.03 9.24
C ILE A 876 -36.80 51.87 9.31
N ILE A 877 -36.11 52.82 9.94
CA ILE A 877 -34.65 52.74 10.22
C ILE A 877 -34.34 51.67 11.28
N GLN A 878 -35.29 51.35 12.17
CA GLN A 878 -35.05 50.46 13.31
C GLN A 878 -34.91 48.97 12.91
N ILE A 879 -35.63 48.51 11.88
CA ILE A 879 -35.59 47.09 11.45
C ILE A 879 -34.35 46.80 10.58
N GLU A 880 -33.89 47.77 9.79
CA GLU A 880 -32.72 47.60 8.93
C GLU A 880 -31.40 47.73 9.71
N ASN A 881 -31.40 48.52 10.79
CA ASN A 881 -30.29 48.56 11.74
C ASN A 881 -30.18 47.26 12.56
N GLU A 882 -31.28 46.60 12.96
CA GLU A 882 -31.25 45.34 13.72
C GLU A 882 -30.66 44.15 12.94
N ARG A 883 -30.78 44.13 11.60
CA ARG A 883 -30.20 43.06 10.77
C ARG A 883 -28.69 43.25 10.56
N ARG A 884 -28.24 44.49 10.33
CA ARG A 884 -26.82 44.80 10.15
C ARG A 884 -26.03 44.58 11.44
N THR A 885 -26.56 44.97 12.60
CA THR A 885 -25.90 44.74 13.89
C THR A 885 -25.76 43.25 14.21
N LYS A 886 -26.70 42.40 13.78
CA LYS A 886 -26.60 40.95 14.01
C LYS A 886 -25.50 40.29 13.17
N GLU A 887 -25.37 40.66 11.89
CA GLU A 887 -24.31 40.13 11.00
C GLU A 887 -22.91 40.62 11.44
N LEU A 888 -22.80 41.84 11.96
CA LEU A 888 -21.57 42.39 12.52
C LEU A 888 -21.22 41.79 13.89
N GLU A 889 -22.20 41.51 14.77
CA GLU A 889 -21.96 40.83 16.06
C GLU A 889 -21.50 39.38 15.86
N GLU A 890 -22.02 38.66 14.86
CA GLU A 890 -21.52 37.31 14.52
C GLU A 890 -20.05 37.34 14.06
N ALA A 891 -19.68 38.32 13.24
CA ALA A 891 -18.29 38.54 12.82
C ALA A 891 -17.39 38.94 14.00
N ARG A 892 -17.91 39.73 14.96
CA ARG A 892 -17.24 40.10 16.21
C ARG A 892 -16.93 38.91 17.08
N GLN A 893 -17.93 38.06 17.33
CA GLN A 893 -17.77 36.85 18.15
C GLN A 893 -16.75 35.89 17.52
N LEU A 894 -16.75 35.77 16.19
CA LEU A 894 -15.75 34.98 15.47
C LEU A 894 -14.34 35.55 15.66
N GLN A 895 -14.15 36.87 15.53
CA GLN A 895 -12.85 37.49 15.77
C GLN A 895 -12.36 37.33 17.22
N ILE A 896 -13.22 37.58 18.21
CA ILE A 896 -12.86 37.39 19.63
C ILE A 896 -12.50 35.93 19.91
N SER A 897 -13.16 34.97 19.26
CA SER A 897 -12.82 33.55 19.40
C SER A 897 -11.43 33.19 18.86
N LEU A 898 -10.87 34.00 17.96
CA LEU A 898 -9.53 33.83 17.40
C LEU A 898 -8.43 34.46 18.27
N LEU A 899 -8.77 35.32 19.23
CA LEU A 899 -7.78 35.84 20.19
C LEU A 899 -7.42 34.76 21.23
N PRO A 900 -6.18 34.76 21.74
CA PRO A 900 -5.77 33.80 22.76
C PRO A 900 -6.59 34.00 24.04
N LYS A 901 -7.24 32.93 24.51
CA LYS A 901 -8.09 32.95 25.71
C LYS A 901 -7.31 33.02 27.03
N THR A 902 -6.02 32.70 26.98
CA THR A 902 -5.12 32.68 28.14
C THR A 902 -3.78 33.26 27.75
N ILE A 903 -3.27 34.18 28.58
CA ILE A 903 -1.91 34.70 28.44
C ILE A 903 -0.93 33.65 29.00
N PRO A 904 0.16 33.32 28.31
CA PRO A 904 1.12 32.33 28.79
C PRO A 904 1.81 32.80 30.08
N SER A 905 1.87 31.91 31.08
CA SER A 905 2.62 32.15 32.31
C SER A 905 4.00 31.51 32.21
N LEU A 906 5.05 32.32 32.18
CA LEU A 906 6.45 31.90 32.08
C LEU A 906 7.25 32.39 33.30
N PRO A 907 8.19 31.59 33.85
CA PRO A 907 8.87 31.93 35.11
C PRO A 907 9.59 33.27 35.12
N HIS A 908 10.14 33.69 33.97
CA HIS A 908 10.98 34.89 33.85
C HIS A 908 10.32 36.05 33.09
N PHE A 909 9.03 35.91 32.73
CA PHE A 909 8.30 36.94 31.99
C PHE A 909 6.95 37.21 32.66
N HIS A 910 6.70 38.47 33.02
CA HIS A 910 5.38 38.91 33.43
C HIS A 910 4.72 39.65 32.26
N ILE A 911 3.68 39.05 31.68
CA ILE A 911 3.05 39.49 30.43
C ILE A 911 1.63 39.97 30.73
N ALA A 912 1.29 41.16 30.27
CA ALA A 912 -0.08 41.67 30.30
C ALA A 912 -0.49 42.17 28.92
N VAL A 913 -1.78 42.03 28.61
CA VAL A 913 -2.35 42.48 27.33
C VAL A 913 -3.61 43.29 27.59
N TYR A 914 -3.75 44.36 26.82
CA TYR A 914 -4.97 45.15 26.75
C TYR A 914 -5.35 45.31 25.29
N MET A 915 -6.62 45.07 24.99
CA MET A 915 -7.15 45.26 23.65
C MET A 915 -8.56 45.83 23.76
N LYS A 916 -8.80 46.95 23.09
CA LYS A 916 -10.11 47.59 22.99
C LYS A 916 -10.37 47.94 21.53
N THR A 917 -11.51 47.50 21.01
CA THR A 917 -11.90 47.75 19.62
C THR A 917 -12.91 48.90 19.54
N ALA A 918 -12.75 49.81 18.58
CA ALA A 918 -13.61 50.95 18.29
C ALA A 918 -14.89 50.59 17.53
N THR A 919 -14.85 49.54 16.71
CA THR A 919 -16.00 49.07 15.92
C THR A 919 -16.47 47.68 16.37
N GLU A 920 -17.63 47.23 15.85
CA GLU A 920 -18.14 45.89 16.12
C GLU A 920 -17.14 44.79 15.66
N VAL A 921 -16.23 45.03 14.71
CA VAL A 921 -15.17 44.07 14.30
C VAL A 921 -13.87 44.83 14.02
N GLY A 922 -12.90 44.77 14.94
CA GLY A 922 -11.64 45.54 14.89
C GLY A 922 -10.59 44.99 13.92
N GLY A 923 -9.52 45.75 13.69
CA GLY A 923 -8.36 45.34 12.88
C GLY A 923 -7.23 44.68 13.67
N ASP A 924 -7.13 45.03 14.95
CA ASP A 924 -6.05 44.61 15.83
C ASP A 924 -6.06 43.10 16.14
N TYR A 925 -4.86 42.53 16.29
CA TYR A 925 -4.64 41.11 16.57
C TYR A 925 -3.35 40.89 17.33
N TYR A 926 -3.39 40.01 18.33
CA TYR A 926 -2.20 39.50 18.99
C TYR A 926 -2.32 37.99 19.22
N ASP A 927 -1.18 37.31 19.28
CA ASP A 927 -1.11 35.89 19.64
C ASP A 927 0.26 35.51 20.19
N PHE A 928 0.29 34.39 20.91
CA PHE A 928 1.49 33.87 21.56
C PHE A 928 1.71 32.41 21.21
N HIS A 929 2.97 32.05 21.06
CA HIS A 929 3.42 30.67 20.95
C HIS A 929 4.57 30.44 21.94
N VAL A 930 4.40 29.44 22.80
CA VAL A 930 5.42 28.99 23.74
C VAL A 930 5.95 27.65 23.25
N GLY A 931 7.24 27.60 22.91
CA GLY A 931 7.90 26.34 22.55
C GLY A 931 8.32 25.55 23.78
N ASP A 932 8.54 24.23 23.62
CA ASP A 932 8.91 23.30 24.69
C ASP A 932 10.19 23.70 25.46
N ASN A 933 11.02 24.56 24.86
CA ASN A 933 12.29 25.04 25.39
C ASN A 933 12.16 26.35 26.19
N GLY A 934 10.94 26.81 26.49
CA GLY A 934 10.68 28.09 27.17
C GLY A 934 10.87 29.34 26.30
N VAL A 935 11.00 29.18 24.99
CA VAL A 935 11.08 30.26 24.02
C VAL A 935 9.68 30.83 23.76
N LEU A 936 9.52 32.14 23.95
CA LEU A 936 8.27 32.85 23.68
C LEU A 936 8.35 33.53 22.32
N THR A 937 7.43 33.21 21.43
CA THR A 937 7.23 33.95 20.19
C THR A 937 5.88 34.63 20.24
N MET A 938 5.83 35.92 19.95
CA MET A 938 4.59 36.71 19.94
C MET A 938 4.45 37.46 18.64
N VAL A 939 3.20 37.76 18.30
CA VAL A 939 2.86 38.68 17.23
C VAL A 939 1.86 39.72 17.70
N LEU A 940 1.98 40.92 17.16
CA LEU A 940 1.01 42.00 17.27
C LEU A 940 0.82 42.57 15.86
N GLY A 941 -0.40 42.77 15.41
CA GLY A 941 -0.62 43.41 14.13
C GLY A 941 -1.97 44.10 14.03
N ASP A 942 -2.05 44.99 13.07
CA ASP A 942 -3.21 45.81 12.74
C ASP A 942 -3.57 45.59 11.26
N ALA A 943 -4.82 45.18 11.02
CA ALA A 943 -5.33 44.87 9.70
C ALA A 943 -6.03 46.08 9.07
N THR A 944 -5.64 46.44 7.85
CA THR A 944 -6.28 47.54 7.12
C THR A 944 -7.71 47.20 6.69
N GLY A 945 -8.67 48.04 7.09
CA GLY A 945 -10.09 47.95 6.73
C GLY A 945 -11.00 47.70 7.95
N HIS A 946 -12.32 47.77 7.76
CA HIS A 946 -13.31 47.58 8.84
C HIS A 946 -14.26 46.42 8.55
N GLY A 947 -14.82 45.81 9.60
CA GLY A 947 -15.83 44.76 9.44
C GLY A 947 -15.25 43.42 8.97
N LEU A 948 -16.02 42.69 8.15
CA LEU A 948 -15.67 41.35 7.64
C LEU A 948 -14.29 41.26 6.95
N LYS A 949 -13.82 42.36 6.34
CA LYS A 949 -12.52 42.42 5.67
C LYS A 949 -11.36 42.27 6.66
N ALA A 950 -11.42 42.95 7.80
CA ALA A 950 -10.44 42.84 8.87
C ALA A 950 -10.46 41.43 9.48
N GLY A 951 -11.67 40.90 9.77
CA GLY A 951 -11.83 39.54 10.30
C GLY A 951 -11.20 38.44 9.42
N HIS A 952 -11.31 38.55 8.09
CA HIS A 952 -10.67 37.60 7.16
C HIS A 952 -9.14 37.67 7.23
N MET A 953 -8.54 38.86 7.36
CA MET A 953 -7.10 39.00 7.52
C MET A 953 -6.61 38.39 8.82
N VAL A 954 -7.29 38.67 9.93
CA VAL A 954 -6.96 38.12 11.24
C VAL A 954 -7.00 36.59 11.24
N SER A 955 -8.04 35.98 10.66
CA SER A 955 -8.15 34.52 10.54
C SER A 955 -7.02 33.91 9.70
N THR A 956 -6.71 34.54 8.58
CA THR A 956 -5.63 34.12 7.67
C THR A 956 -4.27 34.17 8.35
N VAL A 957 -3.99 35.28 9.02
CA VAL A 957 -2.71 35.52 9.69
C VAL A 957 -2.54 34.63 10.91
N LYS A 958 -3.61 34.32 11.65
CA LYS A 958 -3.58 33.31 12.72
C LYS A 958 -3.18 31.93 12.21
N GLY A 959 -3.75 31.51 11.07
CA GLY A 959 -3.38 30.24 10.43
C GLY A 959 -1.90 30.20 10.05
N LEU A 960 -1.40 31.28 9.44
CA LEU A 960 0.01 31.41 9.06
C LEU A 960 0.95 31.48 10.26
N PHE A 961 0.59 32.20 11.32
CA PHE A 961 1.37 32.27 12.56
C PHE A 961 1.44 30.92 13.25
N ASN A 962 0.35 30.16 13.30
CA ASN A 962 0.36 28.79 13.84
C ASN A 962 1.25 27.84 13.02
N ALA A 963 1.32 28.03 11.69
CA ALA A 963 2.12 27.20 10.80
C ALA A 963 3.63 27.52 10.89
N TYR A 964 4.00 28.81 10.91
CA TYR A 964 5.40 29.26 10.78
C TYR A 964 6.01 29.79 12.09
N GLY A 965 5.19 30.18 13.07
CA GLY A 965 5.62 30.84 14.30
C GLY A 965 6.42 29.97 15.27
N ARG A 966 6.44 28.64 15.10
CA ARG A 966 7.10 27.71 16.03
C ARG A 966 8.63 27.65 15.89
N ASN A 967 9.15 27.57 14.65
CA ASN A 967 10.54 27.22 14.36
C ASN A 967 11.25 28.15 13.35
N GLY A 968 10.62 29.25 12.91
CA GLY A 968 11.16 30.17 11.90
C GLY A 968 12.02 31.31 12.46
N GLN A 969 12.92 31.87 11.62
CA GLN A 969 13.52 33.19 11.84
C GLN A 969 12.46 34.27 11.64
N VAL A 970 12.39 35.29 12.51
CA VAL A 970 11.25 36.22 12.55
C VAL A 970 11.10 37.00 11.24
N ALA A 971 12.20 37.48 10.66
CA ALA A 971 12.16 38.20 9.37
C ALA A 971 11.71 37.30 8.21
N LYS A 972 12.23 36.06 8.15
CA LYS A 972 11.88 35.09 7.09
C LYS A 972 10.41 34.70 7.17
N THR A 973 9.88 34.53 8.39
CA THR A 973 8.47 34.24 8.62
C THR A 973 7.58 35.35 8.06
N LEU A 974 7.89 36.63 8.33
CA LEU A 974 7.15 37.75 7.75
C LEU A 974 7.24 37.80 6.22
N SER A 975 8.40 37.48 5.62
CA SER A 975 8.56 37.40 4.15
C SER A 975 7.66 36.32 3.53
N GLU A 976 7.59 35.14 4.14
CA GLU A 976 6.71 34.06 3.68
C GLU A 976 5.22 34.41 3.87
N MET A 977 4.87 35.03 5.02
CA MET A 977 3.50 35.48 5.27
C MET A 977 3.05 36.53 4.24
N SER A 978 3.92 37.50 3.89
CA SER A 978 3.62 38.49 2.85
C SER A 978 3.44 37.85 1.48
N ARG A 979 4.25 36.84 1.14
CA ARG A 979 4.11 36.08 -0.12
C ARG A 979 2.78 35.35 -0.17
N CYS A 980 2.42 34.62 0.88
CA CYS A 980 1.14 33.91 0.99
C CYS A 980 -0.05 34.87 0.85
N ILE A 981 -0.04 36.00 1.58
CA ILE A 981 -1.10 37.01 1.51
C ILE A 981 -1.23 37.60 0.10
N LYS A 982 -0.12 37.86 -0.58
CA LYS A 982 -0.18 38.36 -1.96
C LYS A 982 -0.72 37.31 -2.94
N ASP A 983 -0.35 36.05 -2.77
CA ASP A 983 -0.79 34.95 -3.63
C ASP A 983 -2.29 34.66 -3.50
N MET A 984 -2.90 35.00 -2.35
CA MET A 984 -4.36 34.94 -2.17
C MET A 984 -5.14 35.97 -3.00
N ASN A 985 -4.45 36.97 -3.59
CA ASN A 985 -5.01 37.95 -4.53
C ASN A 985 -6.26 38.72 -4.03
N LEU A 986 -6.27 39.07 -2.74
CA LEU A 986 -7.36 39.85 -2.14
C LEU A 986 -7.14 41.36 -2.41
N PRO A 987 -8.10 42.06 -3.04
CA PRO A 987 -7.92 43.47 -3.40
C PRO A 987 -7.98 44.40 -2.18
N ARG A 988 -6.93 45.21 -2.01
CA ARG A 988 -6.79 46.28 -0.99
C ARG A 988 -6.81 45.79 0.46
N LEU A 989 -6.26 44.60 0.72
CA LEU A 989 -6.08 44.05 2.06
C LEU A 989 -4.59 43.90 2.36
N SER A 990 -4.14 44.57 3.41
CA SER A 990 -2.79 44.50 3.96
C SER A 990 -2.85 44.49 5.49
N MET A 991 -1.80 44.00 6.14
CA MET A 991 -1.71 44.00 7.60
C MET A 991 -0.36 44.51 8.04
N CYS A 992 -0.36 45.52 8.91
CA CYS A 992 0.83 45.89 9.66
C CYS A 992 1.05 44.81 10.72
N MET A 993 2.25 44.24 10.81
CA MET A 993 2.50 43.18 11.80
C MET A 993 3.93 43.22 12.33
N LEU A 994 4.07 42.96 13.62
CA LEU A 994 5.31 42.83 14.35
C LEU A 994 5.41 41.42 14.91
N MET A 995 6.59 40.82 14.78
CA MET A 995 6.90 39.50 15.33
C MET A 995 8.14 39.60 16.22
N ALA A 996 8.01 39.11 17.44
CA ALA A 996 9.06 39.16 18.47
C ALA A 996 9.28 37.77 19.06
N LYS A 997 10.54 37.38 19.20
CA LYS A 997 10.97 36.08 19.73
C LYS A 997 11.96 36.28 20.87
N PHE A 998 11.62 35.76 22.04
CA PHE A 998 12.40 35.83 23.26
C PHE A 998 13.09 34.48 23.52
N GLU A 999 14.41 34.49 23.54
CA GLU A 999 15.25 33.32 23.79
C GLU A 999 16.03 33.51 25.10
N PRO A 1000 16.15 32.48 25.97
CA PRO A 1000 16.97 32.58 27.17
C PRO A 1000 18.43 32.91 26.82
N HIS A 1001 19.02 33.90 27.50
CA HIS A 1001 20.41 34.30 27.33
C HIS A 1001 21.16 34.18 28.67
N ILE A 1002 22.24 33.40 28.68
CA ILE A 1002 23.07 33.21 29.88
C ILE A 1002 24.14 34.31 29.91
N SER A 1003 23.94 35.31 30.76
CA SER A 1003 24.92 36.35 31.07
C SER A 1003 26.04 35.81 31.98
N GLN A 1004 27.25 36.39 31.89
CA GLN A 1004 28.39 36.06 32.77
C GLN A 1004 28.13 36.38 34.26
N GLU A 1005 27.12 37.19 34.58
CA GLU A 1005 26.86 37.72 35.94
C GLU A 1005 25.82 36.93 36.77
N LYS A 1006 25.43 35.71 36.37
CA LYS A 1006 24.43 34.84 37.06
C LYS A 1006 22.99 35.40 37.19
N ASN A 1007 22.67 36.55 36.61
CA ASN A 1007 21.29 37.06 36.53
C ASN A 1007 20.62 36.67 35.20
N PHE A 1008 19.30 36.48 35.21
CA PHE A 1008 18.53 36.13 34.01
C PHE A 1008 18.55 37.28 32.99
N SER A 1009 18.80 36.95 31.74
CA SER A 1009 18.68 37.87 30.60
C SER A 1009 17.98 37.16 29.44
N ALA A 1010 17.23 37.91 28.64
CA ALA A 1010 16.55 37.39 27.45
C ALA A 1010 17.12 38.04 26.20
N ARG A 1011 17.45 37.23 25.19
CA ARG A 1011 17.76 37.70 23.84
C ARG A 1011 16.44 37.86 23.09
N LEU A 1012 16.12 39.09 22.71
CA LEU A 1012 14.96 39.43 21.89
C LEU A 1012 15.39 39.58 20.42
N ARG A 1013 14.75 38.81 19.53
CA ARG A 1013 14.82 38.99 18.09
C ARG A 1013 13.49 39.50 17.56
N ILE A 1014 13.52 40.59 16.83
CA ILE A 1014 12.31 41.30 16.44
C ILE A 1014 12.37 41.74 14.98
N SER A 1015 11.24 41.64 14.30
CA SER A 1015 11.03 42.14 12.95
C SER A 1015 9.65 42.78 12.83
N SER A 1016 9.54 43.83 12.01
CA SER A 1016 8.30 44.59 11.83
C SER A 1016 8.00 44.78 10.35
N ALA A 1017 6.72 44.62 10.01
CA ALA A 1017 6.11 44.87 8.72
C ALA A 1017 5.15 46.06 8.85
N GLY A 1018 5.69 47.25 9.15
CA GLY A 1018 4.92 48.50 9.17
C GLY A 1018 4.26 48.85 10.51
N MET A 1019 4.59 48.15 11.60
CA MET A 1019 4.06 48.47 12.94
C MET A 1019 4.80 49.65 13.61
N PRO A 1020 4.15 50.32 14.57
CA PRO A 1020 4.75 51.30 15.48
C PRO A 1020 6.08 50.89 16.12
N PRO A 1021 6.91 51.85 16.56
CA PRO A 1021 8.15 51.58 17.28
C PRO A 1021 7.89 50.83 18.59
N VAL A 1022 8.79 49.91 18.92
CA VAL A 1022 8.75 49.18 20.19
C VAL A 1022 9.49 49.97 21.25
N LEU A 1023 8.87 50.14 22.42
CA LEU A 1023 9.47 50.90 23.51
C LEU A 1023 10.10 49.96 24.52
N VAL A 1024 11.35 50.22 24.89
CA VAL A 1024 12.07 49.44 25.91
C VAL A 1024 12.53 50.39 27.00
N TYR A 1025 12.17 50.10 28.24
CA TYR A 1025 12.65 50.83 29.41
C TYR A 1025 13.76 50.04 30.09
N ARG A 1026 14.94 50.67 30.18
CA ARG A 1026 16.13 50.11 30.81
C ARG A 1026 16.10 50.42 32.30
N CYS A 1027 15.94 49.38 33.13
CA CYS A 1027 15.69 49.58 34.56
C CYS A 1027 16.91 50.13 35.30
N VAL A 1028 18.12 49.74 34.87
CA VAL A 1028 19.36 50.15 35.52
C VAL A 1028 19.69 51.60 35.18
N GLU A 1029 19.60 51.97 33.91
CA GLU A 1029 19.93 53.29 33.38
C GLU A 1029 18.77 54.30 33.51
N LYS A 1030 17.56 53.83 33.84
CA LYS A 1030 16.33 54.62 34.07
C LYS A 1030 15.95 55.52 32.90
N PHE A 1031 16.06 55.02 31.67
CA PHE A 1031 15.56 55.69 30.48
C PHE A 1031 14.78 54.73 29.58
N ALA A 1032 13.87 55.27 28.79
CA ALA A 1032 13.17 54.54 27.73
C ALA A 1032 13.82 54.84 26.37
N GLU A 1033 13.98 53.81 25.56
CA GLU A 1033 14.44 53.88 24.17
C GLU A 1033 13.35 53.38 23.22
N GLU A 1034 13.28 54.00 22.04
CA GLU A 1034 12.40 53.57 20.95
C GLU A 1034 13.17 52.75 19.91
N PHE A 1035 12.59 51.64 19.49
CA PHE A 1035 13.11 50.77 18.44
C PHE A 1035 12.16 50.75 17.25
N LEU A 1036 12.39 51.64 16.28
CA LEU A 1036 11.70 51.62 15.00
C LEU A 1036 12.35 50.63 14.04
N ILE A 1037 11.59 49.63 13.60
CA ILE A 1037 11.99 48.67 12.57
C ILE A 1037 11.15 48.95 11.33
N LYS A 1038 11.80 49.48 10.28
CA LYS A 1038 11.12 49.81 9.04
C LYS A 1038 10.81 48.55 8.24
N GLY A 1039 9.56 48.40 7.81
CA GLY A 1039 9.11 47.34 6.92
C GLY A 1039 7.82 47.74 6.21
N LEU A 1040 7.53 47.10 5.08
CA LEU A 1040 6.27 47.31 4.36
C LEU A 1040 5.17 46.40 4.94
N PRO A 1041 3.90 46.84 4.98
CA PRO A 1041 2.80 45.99 5.43
C PRO A 1041 2.74 44.65 4.68
N LEU A 1042 2.35 43.59 5.39
CA LEU A 1042 2.20 42.26 4.80
C LEU A 1042 1.19 42.31 3.66
N GLY A 1043 1.52 41.70 2.52
CA GLY A 1043 0.67 41.69 1.33
C GLY A 1043 0.82 42.92 0.42
N ALA A 1044 1.64 43.89 0.79
CA ALA A 1044 1.96 45.02 -0.09
C ALA A 1044 2.70 44.55 -1.35
N LEU A 1045 3.80 43.80 -1.18
CA LEU A 1045 4.59 43.19 -2.24
C LEU A 1045 4.80 41.69 -2.00
N LYS A 1046 4.94 40.94 -3.09
CA LYS A 1046 5.09 39.48 -3.05
C LYS A 1046 6.42 39.03 -2.44
N ASN A 1047 7.50 39.77 -2.71
CA ASN A 1047 8.85 39.45 -2.27
C ASN A 1047 9.44 40.65 -1.51
N THR A 1048 9.08 40.75 -0.23
CA THR A 1048 9.61 41.78 0.68
C THR A 1048 10.61 41.14 1.62
N ASP A 1049 11.82 41.69 1.69
CA ASP A 1049 12.82 41.30 2.68
C ASP A 1049 12.64 42.15 3.94
N TYR A 1050 12.31 41.50 5.06
CA TYR A 1050 12.16 42.17 6.35
C TYR A 1050 13.47 42.20 7.13
N LEU A 1051 13.68 43.27 7.90
CA LEU A 1051 14.87 43.42 8.74
C LEU A 1051 14.65 42.79 10.12
N GLU A 1052 15.65 42.08 10.61
CA GLU A 1052 15.69 41.55 11.98
C GLU A 1052 16.63 42.40 12.84
N ARG A 1053 16.18 42.80 14.04
CA ARG A 1053 17.02 43.41 15.07
C ARG A 1053 17.13 42.49 16.28
N GLU A 1054 18.30 42.46 16.90
CA GLU A 1054 18.56 41.73 18.13
C GLU A 1054 18.78 42.73 19.28
N ILE A 1055 18.11 42.52 20.41
CA ILE A 1055 18.18 43.33 21.63
C ILE A 1055 18.39 42.37 22.81
N ILE A 1056 19.33 42.67 23.70
CA ILE A 1056 19.49 41.93 24.96
C ILE A 1056 18.70 42.67 26.03
N LEU A 1057 17.85 41.94 26.77
CA LEU A 1057 17.03 42.47 27.86
C LEU A 1057 17.49 41.89 29.20
N ASN A 1058 17.71 42.75 30.19
CA ASN A 1058 18.16 42.36 31.52
C ASN A 1058 16.98 42.25 32.49
N GLN A 1059 17.19 41.56 33.61
CA GLN A 1059 16.23 41.51 34.70
C GLN A 1059 15.81 42.93 35.14
N GLY A 1060 14.50 43.17 35.19
CA GLY A 1060 13.90 44.47 35.52
C GLY A 1060 13.53 45.32 34.31
N ASP A 1061 14.06 45.05 33.11
CA ASP A 1061 13.72 45.79 31.90
C ASP A 1061 12.24 45.55 31.50
N TRP A 1062 11.64 46.58 30.91
CA TRP A 1062 10.27 46.54 30.40
C TRP A 1062 10.25 46.73 28.90
N ILE A 1063 9.33 46.05 28.23
CA ILE A 1063 9.07 46.23 26.81
C ILE A 1063 7.57 46.39 26.55
N LEU A 1064 7.24 47.35 25.70
CA LEU A 1064 5.88 47.66 25.30
C LEU A 1064 5.75 47.59 23.78
N PHE A 1065 4.86 46.71 23.34
CA PHE A 1065 4.38 46.64 21.96
C PHE A 1065 3.00 47.29 21.90
N MET A 1066 2.76 48.11 20.87
CA MET A 1066 1.51 48.85 20.72
C MET A 1066 1.04 48.90 19.26
N SER A 1067 -0.27 49.01 19.05
CA SER A 1067 -0.85 49.52 17.81
C SER A 1067 -0.76 51.06 17.77
N ASP A 1068 -1.03 51.64 16.60
CA ASP A 1068 -0.97 53.07 16.32
C ASP A 1068 -2.11 53.88 16.97
N GLY A 1069 -3.21 53.22 17.35
CA GLY A 1069 -4.36 53.87 17.96
C GLY A 1069 -4.08 54.65 19.26
N PHE A 1070 -3.03 54.31 20.03
CA PHE A 1070 -2.68 55.07 21.24
C PHE A 1070 -1.93 56.38 20.95
N PRO A 1071 -0.84 56.40 20.17
CA PRO A 1071 -0.22 57.63 19.69
C PRO A 1071 -1.16 58.55 18.89
N GLU A 1072 -2.14 57.97 18.18
CA GLU A 1072 -3.12 58.72 17.37
C GLU A 1072 -4.30 59.28 18.15
N LEU A 1073 -4.38 59.01 19.47
CA LEU A 1073 -5.42 59.58 20.32
C LEU A 1073 -5.41 61.11 20.24
N ALA A 1074 -6.50 61.67 19.73
CA ALA A 1074 -6.70 63.11 19.65
C ALA A 1074 -7.30 63.65 20.96
N ASP A 1075 -6.77 64.77 21.44
CA ASP A 1075 -7.38 65.55 22.51
C ASP A 1075 -8.62 66.33 22.00
N GLU A 1076 -9.30 67.07 22.87
CA GLU A 1076 -10.47 67.88 22.51
C GLU A 1076 -10.18 68.95 21.43
N ASN A 1077 -8.92 69.30 21.20
CA ASN A 1077 -8.47 70.25 20.18
C ASN A 1077 -8.06 69.58 18.86
N GLY A 1078 -8.11 68.25 18.79
CA GLY A 1078 -7.67 67.47 17.63
C GLY A 1078 -6.16 67.25 17.55
N GLU A 1079 -5.40 67.56 18.61
CA GLU A 1079 -3.96 67.28 18.69
C GLU A 1079 -3.74 65.82 19.10
N THR A 1080 -2.97 65.07 18.31
CA THR A 1080 -2.63 63.67 18.61
C THR A 1080 -1.64 63.58 19.76
N LEU A 1081 -1.75 62.55 20.59
CA LEU A 1081 -0.81 62.27 21.69
C LEU A 1081 0.64 62.23 21.20
N GLY A 1082 0.87 61.57 20.06
CA GLY A 1082 2.17 61.46 19.40
C GLY A 1082 3.13 60.49 20.08
N TYR A 1083 4.13 60.05 19.31
CA TYR A 1083 5.11 59.05 19.76
C TYR A 1083 6.04 59.56 20.87
N ASP A 1084 6.49 60.82 20.79
CA ASP A 1084 7.40 61.40 21.79
C ASP A 1084 6.75 61.46 23.18
N ARG A 1085 5.48 61.88 23.28
CA ARG A 1085 4.76 61.90 24.56
C ARG A 1085 4.41 60.49 25.04
N THR A 1086 4.10 59.58 24.11
CA THR A 1086 3.89 58.17 24.43
C THR A 1086 5.13 57.56 25.10
N LEU A 1087 6.33 57.85 24.58
CA LEU A 1087 7.59 57.45 25.18
C LEU A 1087 7.79 58.05 26.58
N GLU A 1088 7.50 59.34 26.77
CA GLU A 1088 7.57 59.98 28.09
C GLU A 1088 6.61 59.38 29.11
N ILE A 1089 5.37 59.09 28.70
CA ILE A 1089 4.35 58.48 29.55
C ILE A 1089 4.79 57.07 29.95
N PHE A 1090 5.27 56.27 28.99
CA PHE A 1090 5.82 54.94 29.25
C PHE A 1090 7.01 54.99 30.22
N ALA A 1091 7.97 55.89 29.99
CA ALA A 1091 9.13 56.06 30.86
C ALA A 1091 8.72 56.44 32.30
N LYS A 1092 7.78 57.38 32.46
CA LYS A 1092 7.24 57.79 33.77
C LYS A 1092 6.50 56.64 34.45
N ALA A 1093 5.69 55.90 33.71
CA ALA A 1093 4.93 54.77 34.22
C ALA A 1093 5.86 53.65 34.74
N CYS A 1094 6.84 53.23 33.95
CA CYS A 1094 7.85 52.24 34.35
C CYS A 1094 8.70 52.70 35.54
N ALA A 1095 9.12 53.98 35.57
CA ALA A 1095 9.91 54.53 36.68
C ALA A 1095 9.10 54.60 37.99
N SER A 1096 7.81 54.91 37.92
CA SER A 1096 6.92 54.95 39.08
C SER A 1096 6.55 53.56 39.60
N ASN A 1097 6.64 52.53 38.74
CA ASN A 1097 6.15 51.19 39.02
C ASN A 1097 7.25 50.10 39.00
N ALA A 1098 8.44 50.42 39.51
CA ALA A 1098 9.60 49.52 39.46
C ALA A 1098 9.35 48.14 40.12
N SER A 1099 8.53 48.08 41.18
CA SER A 1099 8.13 46.85 41.87
C SER A 1099 6.86 46.18 41.34
N GLY A 1100 6.10 46.86 40.48
CA GLY A 1100 4.78 46.42 40.02
C GLY A 1100 4.77 45.47 38.83
N GLY A 1101 3.58 44.99 38.50
CA GLY A 1101 3.31 44.05 37.40
C GLY A 1101 3.03 44.73 36.05
N ALA A 1102 2.96 43.94 34.98
CA ALA A 1102 2.67 44.40 33.61
C ALA A 1102 1.23 44.94 33.50
N ASP A 1103 0.30 44.39 34.27
CA ASP A 1103 -1.09 44.84 34.33
C ASP A 1103 -1.23 46.27 34.90
N GLU A 1104 -0.42 46.62 35.88
CA GLU A 1104 -0.43 47.95 36.49
C GLU A 1104 0.14 49.01 35.54
N LEU A 1105 1.16 48.66 34.74
CA LEU A 1105 1.67 49.52 33.66
C LEU A 1105 0.56 49.80 32.64
N ILE A 1106 -0.16 48.77 32.19
CA ILE A 1106 -1.31 48.93 31.29
C ILE A 1106 -2.38 49.83 31.92
N GLY A 1107 -2.68 49.66 33.21
CA GLY A 1107 -3.61 50.51 33.95
C GLY A 1107 -3.19 51.99 33.92
N GLN A 1108 -1.90 52.28 34.13
CA GLN A 1108 -1.37 53.64 34.07
C GLN A 1108 -1.40 54.24 32.65
N LEU A 1109 -1.12 53.43 31.62
CA LEU A 1109 -1.24 53.87 30.22
C LEU A 1109 -2.69 54.21 29.86
N ASN A 1110 -3.65 53.39 30.30
CA ASN A 1110 -5.08 53.66 30.10
C ASN A 1110 -5.55 54.93 30.84
N LEU A 1111 -5.08 55.16 32.05
CA LEU A 1111 -5.37 56.39 32.80
C LEU A 1111 -4.78 57.62 32.09
N ALA A 1112 -3.55 57.51 31.57
CA ALA A 1112 -2.93 58.58 30.79
C ALA A 1112 -3.68 58.87 29.48
N ALA A 1113 -4.20 57.82 28.82
CA ALA A 1113 -5.10 57.97 27.66
C ALA A 1113 -6.36 58.76 28.02
N ALA A 1114 -7.03 58.39 29.12
CA ALA A 1114 -8.25 59.07 29.55
C ALA A 1114 -7.99 60.53 29.94
N ASP A 1115 -6.88 60.80 30.64
CA ASP A 1115 -6.44 62.14 31.01
C ASP A 1115 -6.11 63.01 29.78
N TRP A 1116 -5.56 62.41 28.72
CA TRP A 1116 -5.24 63.10 27.46
C TRP A 1116 -6.51 63.53 26.72
N ILE A 1117 -7.52 62.67 26.65
CA ILE A 1117 -8.73 62.92 25.86
C ILE A 1117 -9.66 63.92 26.56
N HIS A 1118 -9.80 63.86 27.89
CA HIS A 1118 -10.84 64.61 28.62
C HIS A 1118 -10.29 65.65 29.60
N GLY A 1119 -8.97 65.75 29.74
CA GLY A 1119 -8.35 66.47 30.85
C GLY A 1119 -8.59 65.78 32.19
N LYS A 1120 -7.81 66.14 33.22
CA LYS A 1120 -7.86 65.50 34.54
C LYS A 1120 -9.28 65.58 35.16
N GLY A 1121 -10.04 64.49 35.14
CA GLY A 1121 -11.23 64.36 36.00
C GLY A 1121 -12.46 63.62 35.46
N ASP A 1122 -12.54 63.24 34.18
CA ASP A 1122 -13.69 62.47 33.67
C ASP A 1122 -13.26 61.18 32.94
N HIS A 1123 -13.31 60.05 33.65
CA HIS A 1123 -12.82 58.75 33.18
C HIS A 1123 -13.93 57.88 32.54
N THR A 1124 -15.05 58.46 32.11
CA THR A 1124 -16.25 57.67 31.72
C THR A 1124 -16.58 57.63 30.23
N ALA A 1125 -15.80 58.26 29.36
CA ALA A 1125 -16.03 58.25 27.91
C ALA A 1125 -15.16 57.22 27.15
N ALA A 1126 -15.72 56.68 26.08
CA ALA A 1126 -15.15 55.56 25.32
C ALA A 1126 -14.09 56.04 24.31
N LEU A 1127 -12.84 55.57 24.48
CA LEU A 1127 -11.78 55.58 23.45
C LEU A 1127 -12.35 55.22 22.07
N GLY A 1128 -12.18 56.11 21.09
CA GLY A 1128 -12.80 56.04 19.77
C GLY A 1128 -12.03 55.27 18.70
N ASP A 1129 -10.85 54.72 19.02
CA ASP A 1129 -10.00 53.96 18.11
C ASP A 1129 -9.55 52.60 18.69
N ASP A 1130 -9.10 51.68 17.81
CA ASP A 1130 -8.59 50.35 18.19
C ASP A 1130 -7.26 50.51 18.95
N ILE A 1131 -7.23 50.14 20.24
CA ILE A 1131 -6.03 50.26 21.09
C ILE A 1131 -5.64 48.89 21.60
N THR A 1132 -4.42 48.47 21.25
CA THR A 1132 -3.82 47.22 21.73
C THR A 1132 -2.44 47.44 22.31
N PHE A 1133 -2.24 46.95 23.54
CA PHE A 1133 -0.95 46.92 24.23
C PHE A 1133 -0.56 45.49 24.59
N VAL A 1134 0.70 45.15 24.36
CA VAL A 1134 1.33 43.98 24.99
C VAL A 1134 2.54 44.48 25.79
N ALA A 1135 2.45 44.39 27.11
CA ALA A 1135 3.51 44.78 28.03
C ALA A 1135 4.19 43.54 28.60
N ILE A 1136 5.52 43.51 28.58
CA ILE A 1136 6.32 42.41 29.15
C ILE A 1136 7.37 42.99 30.08
N LYS A 1137 7.42 42.49 31.32
CA LYS A 1137 8.49 42.77 32.28
C LYS A 1137 9.38 41.54 32.43
N ILE A 1138 10.70 41.73 32.35
CA ILE A 1138 11.67 40.67 32.63
C ILE A 1138 11.82 40.52 34.14
N ILE A 1139 11.51 39.34 34.67
CA ILE A 1139 11.60 39.02 36.10
C ILE A 1139 12.66 37.93 36.34
N GLY A 1140 13.23 37.93 37.55
CA GLY A 1140 14.37 37.07 37.93
C GLY A 1140 14.00 35.62 38.12
#